data_AF-A0AAN8NS28-F1
#
_entry.id   AF-A0AAN8NS28-F1
#
_cell.length_a   1.000
_cell.length_b   1.000
_cell.length_c   1.000
_cell.angle_alpha   90.00
_cell.angle_beta   90.00
_cell.angle_gamma   90.00
#
_symmetry.space_group_name_H-M   'P 1'
#
loop_
_entity.id
_entity.type
_entity.pdbx_description
1 polymer ?
#
loop_
_entity_poly.entity_id
_entity_poly.type
_entity_poly.pdbx_seq_one_letter_code
_entity_poly.pdbx_strand_id
1 'polypeptide(L)'
;MSAKRPRSKTKLELALEQPGAEGDAIQSNKKLKTMELSANIEEDSADMDSDEEALYFEQSQLIAASSTAPRGNEPADYGTIELIRLENFMCHPCLEMKFGPFMNFVVGQNGSGKSAVLTALTLCLGAKAAVTNRGGNVKSFIKEGEHMAVVEVHLRNRGDGFKKDIYGDTIIVQRTFNRDGITAYKIKAKSGKVISTTKKELSDIIDYMSLQVDNPMTVLSQDLARQFLSNSTDEDKYKFFMKGVQLDDLYALYQALKSQQALIDGVLESKAEDIRELKEDKDAAEKKFRLLQQTEDLRKNVNKLLLRHAWAQVSESRSFAEAAKNKLSDSEGIKQDLNKKLEDARAAVDTWEQKVSQASAAVKSSSASIDPLKDEKKESEDSLKNNNEKLKKIQGDERSVHGLMTGAQQKLERAQRDVDAEKQRLADADDGKLASLVEEKVRLLERKERFGLEVREIDEHTQTEQSATKDNKPKLSESQEKVKEREAGLRDAQNSLRQLTTNQSGNLEVYGPNISRLLNAIDRIPWKAGKPIGPIGLSVKLKDGKWSSILERQLSRTLTGFIALSPDDKERLISLTREHRCSNPVYYTSRTSFQLKEPPLEHLTVLRAIKIENEEVQKLLVMMNQIEQTILVEDHVEARRVMETSPKNVKLCYSINKNKRGNGFNIKMGQGSGGVEPIIGWDKPPRMATSVEEQIMFAETKVSQKTSELDEARNRYAELKAADDTSQRNLMELKNRKQRNKTEIMRIEDQIDVITNTLEQDNSNKELNRLEGIAKGHEETYQTYATQHEDTLTERQRLLGIQTELKRKIGDIDDKIGGFEKHADGLQSLHTAAIQQKEKSVLASSEAIQKIERQDAIILELADAAEKAEEHVRDQIAEAQKVGAEVRLGPNDTTQKIEARLNQLEADIRKKDARIGASSEKIAKDCREKTEKYNAAREEVADLERVHQALQQAFEERMERWGYFRKYISVQSRYQFRFLMSEREFDGKLAFDHKRGVLQLKVQPSQQATDTQRNTKTLSGGEKSFSQICLLLALWEAMGSPFRCLDEFDVFMDAVNRGVSMGLIIKAARNSVGKQFILITPQDVSTKGIDETADVRIVRMPDPQRNQTRLQVRR
;
A
#
# COMPACT_ATOMS: atom_id res chain seq x y z
N MET A 1 -6.65 8.29 32.38
CA MET A 1 -7.66 9.37 32.46
C MET A 1 -8.74 8.94 33.42
N SER A 2 -9.00 9.75 34.44
CA SER A 2 -10.09 9.59 35.41
C SER A 2 -11.45 9.80 34.74
N ALA A 3 -12.35 8.82 34.78
CA ALA A 3 -13.77 8.99 34.50
C ALA A 3 -14.58 7.86 35.16
N LYS A 4 -15.17 8.15 36.33
CA LYS A 4 -16.62 8.35 36.56
C LYS A 4 -17.44 7.06 36.75
N ARG A 5 -17.55 6.66 38.03
CA ARG A 5 -18.62 5.82 38.58
C ARG A 5 -20.00 6.41 38.27
N PRO A 6 -21.02 5.62 37.89
CA PRO A 6 -22.39 6.09 37.88
C PRO A 6 -22.91 6.17 39.32
N ARG A 7 -23.27 7.37 39.76
CA ARG A 7 -24.09 7.59 40.96
C ARG A 7 -25.55 7.45 40.55
N SER A 8 -26.23 6.37 40.96
CA SER A 8 -27.68 6.42 41.12
C SER A 8 -27.99 7.16 42.42
N LYS A 9 -28.63 8.32 42.28
CA LYS A 9 -29.21 9.07 43.40
C LYS A 9 -30.57 8.46 43.68
N THR A 10 -30.75 7.84 44.84
CA THR A 10 -32.09 7.66 45.42
C THR A 10 -32.16 8.61 46.61
N LYS A 11 -33.00 9.65 46.48
CA LYS A 11 -33.36 10.55 47.58
C LYS A 11 -34.16 9.75 48.60
N LEU A 12 -33.72 9.76 49.85
CA LEU A 12 -34.53 9.40 51.01
C LEU A 12 -34.09 10.32 52.15
N GLU A 13 -34.75 11.49 52.21
CA GLU A 13 -34.69 12.41 53.34
C GLU A 13 -36.12 12.72 53.76
N LEU A 14 -36.35 12.61 55.08
CA LEU A 14 -37.42 13.18 55.90
C LEU A 14 -38.84 12.60 55.80
N ALA A 15 -39.20 11.82 56.83
CA ALA A 15 -40.46 11.95 57.57
C ALA A 15 -40.31 11.33 58.97
N LEU A 16 -40.08 12.17 59.98
CA LEU A 16 -40.20 11.86 61.41
C LEU A 16 -41.51 12.49 61.88
N GLU A 17 -42.60 11.73 61.89
CA GLU A 17 -43.82 12.07 62.62
C GLU A 17 -44.43 10.78 63.22
N GLN A 18 -44.59 10.78 64.55
CA GLN A 18 -45.50 9.88 65.29
C GLN A 18 -46.96 10.28 64.94
N PRO A 19 -48.00 9.41 65.02
CA PRO A 19 -48.30 8.56 66.20
C PRO A 19 -49.05 7.23 65.93
N GLY A 20 -49.33 6.48 66.99
CA GLY A 20 -50.41 5.48 67.01
C GLY A 20 -50.09 4.20 67.78
N ALA A 21 -50.45 4.17 69.05
CA ALA A 21 -50.35 2.99 69.93
C ALA A 21 -51.43 1.95 69.57
N GLU A 22 -51.00 0.77 69.14
CA GLU A 22 -51.64 -0.55 69.36
C GLU A 22 -50.79 -1.63 68.63
N GLY A 23 -49.88 -2.29 69.36
CA GLY A 23 -49.03 -3.37 68.79
C GLY A 23 -47.79 -3.81 69.58
N ASP A 24 -47.55 -3.24 70.78
CA ASP A 24 -46.26 -3.33 71.51
C ASP A 24 -45.81 -4.72 71.98
N ALA A 25 -46.69 -5.73 71.99
CA ALA A 25 -46.32 -7.08 72.44
C ALA A 25 -45.52 -7.89 71.40
N ILE A 26 -45.64 -7.60 70.10
CA ILE A 26 -44.98 -8.37 69.03
C ILE A 26 -43.66 -7.72 68.58
N GLN A 27 -43.53 -6.39 68.67
CA GLN A 27 -42.30 -5.68 68.30
C GLN A 27 -41.19 -5.78 69.35
N SER A 28 -41.54 -5.84 70.65
CA SER A 28 -40.58 -6.00 71.75
C SER A 28 -39.87 -7.36 71.70
N ASN A 29 -40.60 -8.44 71.40
CA ASN A 29 -40.05 -9.79 71.28
C ASN A 29 -39.13 -9.97 70.05
N LYS A 30 -39.39 -9.23 68.96
CA LYS A 30 -38.51 -9.23 67.77
C LYS A 30 -37.19 -8.51 68.03
N LYS A 31 -37.21 -7.33 68.66
CA LYS A 31 -35.99 -6.59 69.01
C LYS A 31 -35.06 -7.38 69.94
N LEU A 32 -35.62 -8.10 70.92
CA LEU A 32 -34.84 -8.97 71.82
C LEU A 32 -34.17 -10.14 71.06
N LYS A 33 -34.91 -10.85 70.18
CA LYS A 33 -34.34 -11.95 69.38
C LYS A 33 -33.22 -11.48 68.43
N THR A 34 -33.36 -10.30 67.81
CA THR A 34 -32.31 -9.74 66.94
C THR A 34 -31.06 -9.33 67.72
N MET A 35 -31.20 -8.84 68.95
CA MET A 35 -30.07 -8.53 69.84
C MET A 35 -29.37 -9.81 70.35
N GLU A 36 -30.11 -10.88 70.65
CA GLU A 36 -29.52 -12.19 71.02
C GLU A 36 -28.76 -12.84 69.85
N LEU A 37 -29.26 -12.75 68.61
CA LEU A 37 -28.57 -13.20 67.40
C LEU A 37 -27.26 -12.42 67.13
N SER A 38 -27.19 -11.14 67.52
CA SER A 38 -25.97 -10.33 67.43
C SER A 38 -24.94 -10.58 68.55
N ALA A 39 -25.33 -11.22 69.65
CA ALA A 39 -24.42 -11.50 70.77
C ALA A 39 -23.58 -12.78 70.58
N ASN A 40 -24.01 -13.69 69.69
CA ASN A 40 -23.33 -14.97 69.40
C ASN A 40 -22.47 -14.95 68.12
N ILE A 41 -21.87 -13.80 67.77
CA ILE A 41 -20.97 -13.66 66.61
C ILE A 41 -19.66 -14.45 66.83
N GLU A 42 -19.22 -14.62 68.08
CA GLU A 42 -17.95 -15.27 68.44
C GLU A 42 -17.89 -16.78 68.15
N GLU A 43 -19.03 -17.48 68.02
CA GLU A 43 -19.05 -18.94 67.74
C GLU A 43 -19.04 -19.30 66.24
N ASP A 44 -19.32 -18.35 65.34
CA ASP A 44 -19.35 -18.57 63.88
C ASP A 44 -18.04 -18.13 63.18
N SER A 45 -17.15 -17.43 63.90
CA SER A 45 -15.87 -16.89 63.39
C SER A 45 -14.79 -17.94 63.12
N ALA A 46 -14.86 -19.11 63.76
CA ALA A 46 -13.80 -20.13 63.68
C ALA A 46 -13.55 -20.67 62.25
N ASP A 47 -14.53 -20.55 61.36
CA ASP A 47 -14.49 -21.04 59.97
C ASP A 47 -14.54 -19.91 58.90
N MET A 48 -14.43 -18.63 59.30
CA MET A 48 -14.52 -17.46 58.39
C MET A 48 -13.20 -16.67 58.35
N ASP A 49 -12.87 -16.08 57.19
CA ASP A 49 -11.76 -15.14 57.10
C ASP A 49 -12.19 -13.72 57.50
N SER A 50 -11.22 -12.81 57.71
CA SER A 50 -11.48 -11.45 58.20
C SER A 50 -12.43 -10.65 57.30
N ASP A 51 -12.41 -10.93 55.98
CA ASP A 51 -13.30 -10.28 55.01
C ASP A 51 -14.72 -10.85 55.12
N GLU A 52 -14.86 -12.16 55.29
CA GLU A 52 -16.14 -12.82 55.53
C GLU A 52 -16.79 -12.40 56.85
N GLU A 53 -16.02 -12.19 57.92
CA GLU A 53 -16.52 -11.66 59.19
C GLU A 53 -17.10 -10.24 59.05
N ALA A 54 -16.39 -9.35 58.34
CA ALA A 54 -16.86 -7.99 58.09
C ALA A 54 -18.17 -7.98 57.27
N LEU A 55 -18.25 -8.81 56.23
CA LEU A 55 -19.46 -8.99 55.43
C LEU A 55 -20.61 -9.57 56.27
N TYR A 56 -20.32 -10.51 57.17
CA TYR A 56 -21.33 -11.13 58.02
C TYR A 56 -21.94 -10.09 58.97
N PHE A 57 -21.10 -9.23 59.56
CA PHE A 57 -21.55 -8.13 60.39
C PHE A 57 -22.42 -7.14 59.59
N GLU A 58 -22.02 -6.75 58.38
CA GLU A 58 -22.82 -5.86 57.51
C GLU A 58 -24.19 -6.46 57.17
N GLN A 59 -24.23 -7.74 56.78
CA GLN A 59 -25.49 -8.44 56.49
C GLN A 59 -26.41 -8.52 57.71
N SER A 60 -25.83 -8.72 58.91
CA SER A 60 -26.60 -8.76 60.14
C SER A 60 -27.37 -7.47 60.42
N GLN A 61 -26.75 -6.31 60.11
CA GLN A 61 -27.39 -5.01 60.26
C GLN A 61 -28.49 -4.78 59.21
N LEU A 62 -28.26 -5.18 57.96
CA LEU A 62 -29.22 -5.02 56.87
C LEU A 62 -30.51 -5.80 57.10
N ILE A 63 -30.41 -7.04 57.57
CA ILE A 63 -31.57 -7.89 57.83
C ILE A 63 -32.28 -7.47 59.13
N ALA A 64 -31.54 -7.03 60.15
CA ALA A 64 -32.13 -6.39 61.31
C ALA A 64 -32.96 -5.14 60.92
N ALA A 65 -32.42 -4.29 60.03
CA ALA A 65 -33.12 -3.12 59.52
C ALA A 65 -34.34 -3.48 58.66
N SER A 66 -34.25 -4.50 57.79
CA SER A 66 -35.36 -4.92 56.93
C SER A 66 -36.51 -5.56 57.72
N SER A 67 -36.23 -6.19 58.87
CA SER A 67 -37.23 -6.82 59.73
C SER A 67 -38.14 -5.84 60.50
N THR A 68 -37.75 -4.56 60.57
CA THR A 68 -38.44 -3.52 61.38
C THR A 68 -39.37 -2.60 60.58
N ALA A 69 -39.30 -2.61 59.24
CA ALA A 69 -40.15 -1.78 58.38
C ALA A 69 -41.11 -2.65 57.55
N PRO A 70 -42.45 -2.54 57.69
CA PRO A 70 -43.38 -3.16 56.76
C PRO A 70 -43.26 -2.47 55.41
N ARG A 71 -42.44 -3.01 54.50
CA ARG A 71 -42.41 -2.57 53.11
C ARG A 71 -43.67 -3.11 52.43
N GLY A 72 -44.48 -2.22 51.86
CA GLY A 72 -45.55 -2.64 50.95
C GLY A 72 -44.93 -3.41 49.78
N ASN A 73 -45.51 -4.55 49.42
CA ASN A 73 -45.04 -5.31 48.26
C ASN A 73 -45.55 -4.58 46.99
N GLU A 74 -44.63 -4.07 46.17
CA GLU A 74 -44.95 -3.46 44.89
C GLU A 74 -44.68 -4.45 43.74
N PRO A 75 -45.55 -4.54 42.72
CA PRO A 75 -45.32 -5.43 41.59
C PRO A 75 -44.05 -5.04 40.84
N ALA A 76 -43.30 -6.02 40.33
CA ALA A 76 -42.18 -5.70 39.44
C ALA A 76 -42.69 -4.93 38.21
N ASP A 77 -41.90 -3.97 37.74
CA ASP A 77 -42.23 -3.22 36.54
C ASP A 77 -42.28 -4.12 35.30
N TYR A 78 -41.41 -5.11 35.22
CA TYR A 78 -41.32 -6.06 34.10
C TYR A 78 -40.89 -7.46 34.54
N GLY A 79 -41.08 -8.45 33.67
CA GLY A 79 -40.60 -9.83 33.85
C GLY A 79 -41.53 -10.77 34.64
N THR A 80 -42.63 -10.26 35.22
CA THR A 80 -43.68 -11.11 35.80
C THR A 80 -44.61 -11.68 34.72
N ILE A 81 -45.17 -12.86 34.96
CA ILE A 81 -46.11 -13.51 34.05
C ILE A 81 -47.52 -12.99 34.31
N GLU A 82 -48.19 -12.42 33.31
CA GLU A 82 -49.58 -11.95 33.43
C GLU A 82 -50.58 -13.04 33.03
N LEU A 83 -50.28 -13.80 31.98
CA LEU A 83 -51.17 -14.79 31.40
C LEU A 83 -50.38 -15.92 30.72
N ILE A 84 -50.91 -17.15 30.80
CA ILE A 84 -50.50 -18.27 29.96
C ILE A 84 -51.71 -18.90 29.28
N ARG A 85 -51.57 -19.20 27.99
CA ARG A 85 -52.57 -19.87 27.16
C ARG A 85 -51.96 -21.08 26.48
N LEU A 86 -52.63 -22.21 26.60
CA LEU A 86 -52.23 -23.50 26.05
C LEU A 86 -53.32 -23.97 25.08
N GLU A 87 -52.92 -24.38 23.87
CA GLU A 87 -53.80 -25.01 22.90
C GLU A 87 -53.18 -26.32 22.44
N ASN A 88 -53.95 -27.41 22.52
CA ASN A 88 -53.54 -28.77 22.17
C ASN A 88 -52.22 -29.22 22.81
N PHE A 89 -51.96 -28.79 24.05
CA PHE A 89 -50.71 -29.03 24.76
C PHE A 89 -50.90 -30.04 25.89
N MET A 90 -50.16 -31.14 25.83
CA MET A 90 -50.26 -32.29 26.75
C MET A 90 -51.70 -32.78 26.94
N CYS A 91 -52.28 -32.65 28.13
CA CYS A 91 -53.65 -33.06 28.43
C CYS A 91 -54.70 -31.96 28.17
N HIS A 92 -54.28 -30.75 27.80
CA HIS A 92 -55.15 -29.57 27.68
C HIS A 92 -55.50 -29.28 26.21
N PRO A 93 -56.78 -29.37 25.81
CA PRO A 93 -57.24 -28.91 24.49
C PRO A 93 -57.15 -27.38 24.37
N CYS A 94 -57.63 -26.67 25.38
CA CYS A 94 -57.53 -25.22 25.52
C CYS A 94 -57.53 -24.88 27.01
N LEU A 95 -56.50 -24.18 27.48
CA LEU A 95 -56.39 -23.70 28.86
C LEU A 95 -55.89 -22.26 28.84
N GLU A 96 -56.62 -21.34 29.47
CA GLU A 96 -56.16 -19.97 29.71
C GLU A 96 -56.09 -19.75 31.23
N MET A 97 -54.95 -19.25 31.70
CA MET A 97 -54.71 -18.99 33.12
C MET A 97 -54.10 -17.60 33.28
N LYS A 98 -54.74 -16.77 34.11
CA LYS A 98 -54.30 -15.41 34.46
C LYS A 98 -53.67 -15.43 35.83
N PHE A 99 -52.49 -14.84 35.95
CA PHE A 99 -51.76 -14.72 37.21
C PHE A 99 -51.95 -13.32 37.80
N GLY A 100 -51.88 -13.22 39.13
CA GLY A 100 -51.71 -11.98 39.87
C GLY A 100 -50.23 -11.61 39.99
N PRO A 101 -49.92 -10.34 40.31
CA PRO A 101 -48.55 -9.81 40.31
C PRO A 101 -47.64 -10.37 41.41
N PHE A 102 -48.22 -10.96 42.46
CA PHE A 102 -47.49 -11.44 43.64
C PHE A 102 -47.61 -12.97 43.76
N MET A 103 -48.44 -13.48 44.68
CA MET A 103 -48.56 -14.91 44.92
C MET A 103 -49.70 -15.53 44.12
N ASN A 104 -49.44 -16.70 43.53
CA ASN A 104 -50.37 -17.45 42.72
C ASN A 104 -50.37 -18.92 43.16
N PHE A 105 -51.50 -19.42 43.64
CA PHE A 105 -51.68 -20.83 43.97
C PHE A 105 -52.45 -21.54 42.87
N VAL A 106 -51.85 -22.51 42.20
CA VAL A 106 -52.53 -23.38 41.23
C VAL A 106 -52.90 -24.69 41.94
N VAL A 107 -54.19 -24.89 42.19
CA VAL A 107 -54.71 -26.03 42.96
C VAL A 107 -55.55 -26.97 42.11
N GLY A 108 -55.53 -28.28 42.41
CA GLY A 108 -56.40 -29.25 41.74
C GLY A 108 -55.99 -30.71 41.98
N GLN A 109 -56.88 -31.66 41.69
CA GLN A 109 -56.62 -33.09 41.93
C GLN A 109 -55.43 -33.62 41.13
N ASN A 110 -54.84 -34.73 41.58
CA ASN A 110 -53.77 -35.40 40.83
C ASN A 110 -54.29 -35.84 39.46
N GLY A 111 -53.55 -35.52 38.40
CA GLY A 111 -53.94 -35.80 37.02
C GLY A 111 -54.70 -34.68 36.30
N SER A 112 -55.04 -33.57 36.95
CA SER A 112 -55.67 -32.40 36.29
C SER A 112 -54.75 -31.60 35.36
N GLY A 113 -53.49 -32.02 35.20
CA GLY A 113 -52.54 -31.36 34.30
C GLY A 113 -51.92 -30.07 34.83
N LYS A 114 -51.88 -29.86 36.16
CA LYS A 114 -51.31 -28.66 36.80
C LYS A 114 -49.86 -28.38 36.38
N SER A 115 -49.00 -29.40 36.47
CA SER A 115 -47.58 -29.29 36.09
C SER A 115 -47.35 -29.05 34.60
N ALA A 116 -48.37 -29.24 33.74
CA ALA A 116 -48.27 -28.89 32.32
C ALA A 116 -48.13 -27.37 32.14
N VAL A 117 -48.63 -26.56 33.07
CA VAL A 117 -48.51 -25.09 33.05
C VAL A 117 -47.05 -24.66 33.19
N LEU A 118 -46.32 -25.21 34.18
CA LEU A 118 -44.89 -24.91 34.34
C LEU A 118 -44.06 -25.46 33.19
N THR A 119 -44.36 -26.68 32.73
CA THR A 119 -43.72 -27.27 31.56
C THR A 119 -43.88 -26.37 30.33
N ALA A 120 -45.09 -25.85 30.10
CA ALA A 120 -45.38 -24.94 29.01
C ALA A 120 -44.67 -23.59 29.16
N LEU A 121 -44.64 -23.02 30.37
CA LEU A 121 -43.93 -21.78 30.67
C LEU A 121 -42.44 -21.90 30.33
N THR A 122 -41.78 -22.92 30.87
CA THR A 122 -40.35 -23.20 30.66
C THR A 122 -40.02 -23.42 29.19
N LEU A 123 -40.86 -24.17 28.46
CA LEU A 123 -40.66 -24.38 27.02
C LEU A 123 -40.92 -23.10 26.21
N CYS A 124 -41.98 -22.34 26.49
CA CYS A 124 -42.30 -21.13 25.73
C CYS A 124 -41.21 -20.07 25.88
N LEU A 125 -40.62 -19.96 27.07
CA LEU A 125 -39.51 -19.04 27.36
C LEU A 125 -38.14 -19.61 27.00
N GLY A 126 -38.05 -20.55 26.05
CA GLY A 126 -36.80 -20.88 25.38
C GLY A 126 -35.95 -22.01 25.98
N ALA A 127 -36.37 -22.62 27.10
CA ALA A 127 -35.65 -23.77 27.66
C ALA A 127 -35.72 -25.01 26.77
N LYS A 128 -34.75 -25.91 26.95
CA LYS A 128 -34.69 -27.21 26.25
C LYS A 128 -35.69 -28.20 26.85
N ALA A 129 -36.27 -29.06 26.01
CA ALA A 129 -37.21 -30.11 26.43
C ALA A 129 -36.66 -31.00 27.57
N ALA A 130 -35.38 -31.36 27.50
CA ALA A 130 -34.70 -32.17 28.50
C ALA A 130 -34.74 -31.57 29.93
N VAL A 131 -34.81 -30.24 30.07
CA VAL A 131 -34.84 -29.57 31.39
C VAL A 131 -36.16 -29.84 32.13
N THR A 132 -37.23 -30.14 31.40
CA THR A 132 -38.57 -30.34 31.98
C THR A 132 -38.76 -31.72 32.64
N ASN A 133 -37.81 -32.65 32.49
CA ASN A 133 -37.89 -34.05 32.93
C ASN A 133 -39.13 -34.86 32.48
N ARG A 134 -40.00 -34.28 31.63
CA ARG A 134 -41.27 -34.88 31.19
C ARG A 134 -41.30 -35.32 29.73
N GLY A 135 -40.23 -35.05 28.97
CA GLY A 135 -40.10 -35.47 27.57
C GLY A 135 -38.75 -35.10 26.96
N GLY A 136 -38.13 -36.04 26.23
CA GLY A 136 -36.84 -35.81 25.56
C GLY A 136 -36.94 -35.00 24.27
N ASN A 137 -38.14 -34.96 23.66
CA ASN A 137 -38.38 -34.25 22.41
C ASN A 137 -39.63 -33.35 22.50
N VAL A 138 -39.67 -32.34 21.64
CA VAL A 138 -40.77 -31.36 21.65
C VAL A 138 -42.11 -31.95 21.17
N LYS A 139 -42.05 -33.04 20.38
CA LYS A 139 -43.23 -33.75 19.85
C LYS A 139 -44.07 -34.38 20.97
N SER A 140 -43.42 -34.83 22.04
CA SER A 140 -44.08 -35.47 23.18
C SER A 140 -45.01 -34.55 23.98
N PHE A 141 -44.93 -33.22 23.78
CA PHE A 141 -45.80 -32.26 24.45
C PHE A 141 -47.05 -31.88 23.65
N ILE A 142 -47.20 -32.40 22.42
CA ILE A 142 -48.42 -32.21 21.62
C ILE A 142 -49.47 -33.19 22.13
N LYS A 143 -50.69 -32.72 22.36
CA LYS A 143 -51.82 -33.55 22.78
C LYS A 143 -52.03 -34.72 21.81
N GLU A 144 -52.30 -35.90 22.35
CA GLU A 144 -52.54 -37.10 21.56
C GLU A 144 -53.72 -36.88 20.60
N GLY A 145 -53.55 -37.29 19.33
CA GLY A 145 -54.51 -37.03 18.25
C GLY A 145 -54.32 -35.70 17.50
N GLU A 146 -53.57 -34.73 18.05
CA GLU A 146 -53.40 -33.40 17.43
C GLU A 146 -52.08 -33.27 16.66
N HIS A 147 -52.04 -32.43 15.63
CA HIS A 147 -50.84 -32.21 14.79
C HIS A 147 -49.96 -31.03 15.23
N MET A 148 -50.54 -30.08 15.95
CA MET A 148 -49.90 -28.83 16.38
C MET A 148 -50.34 -28.50 17.81
N ALA A 149 -49.41 -27.98 18.61
CA ALA A 149 -49.68 -27.37 19.90
C ALA A 149 -49.16 -25.92 19.91
N VAL A 150 -49.87 -25.03 20.61
CA VAL A 150 -49.48 -23.62 20.74
C VAL A 150 -49.44 -23.26 22.22
N VAL A 151 -48.36 -22.59 22.63
CA VAL A 151 -48.23 -22.03 23.97
C VAL A 151 -47.95 -20.55 23.83
N GLU A 152 -48.74 -19.73 24.51
CA GLU A 152 -48.60 -18.28 24.54
C GLU A 152 -48.44 -17.79 25.98
N VAL A 153 -47.41 -16.98 26.24
CA VAL A 153 -47.07 -16.42 27.55
C VAL A 153 -47.01 -14.90 27.44
N HIS A 154 -47.71 -14.20 28.33
CA HIS A 154 -47.75 -12.75 28.37
C HIS A 154 -46.85 -12.27 29.52
N LEU A 155 -45.81 -11.52 29.17
CA LEU A 155 -44.83 -10.95 30.09
C LEU A 155 -45.14 -9.48 30.32
N ARG A 156 -45.16 -9.06 31.58
CA ARG A 156 -45.29 -7.65 31.95
C ARG A 156 -44.07 -6.85 31.48
N ASN A 157 -44.30 -5.66 30.92
CA ASN A 157 -43.27 -4.79 30.32
C ASN A 157 -43.55 -3.30 30.60
N ARG A 158 -43.69 -2.94 31.88
CA ARG A 158 -43.94 -1.55 32.32
C ARG A 158 -42.64 -0.92 32.84
N GLY A 159 -42.73 0.32 33.33
CA GLY A 159 -41.57 1.07 33.81
C GLY A 159 -40.49 1.18 32.74
N ASP A 160 -39.25 0.86 33.13
CA ASP A 160 -38.09 0.67 32.26
C ASP A 160 -38.14 -0.72 31.59
N GLY A 161 -39.19 -0.96 30.81
CA GLY A 161 -39.42 -2.24 30.14
C GLY A 161 -38.64 -2.37 28.82
N PHE A 162 -38.33 -3.61 28.42
CA PHE A 162 -37.63 -3.91 27.16
C PHE A 162 -38.36 -3.33 25.95
N LYS A 163 -37.69 -2.42 25.23
CA LYS A 163 -38.18 -1.78 23.99
C LYS A 163 -39.66 -1.40 24.09
N LYS A 164 -40.05 -0.73 25.19
CA LYS A 164 -41.45 -0.43 25.52
C LYS A 164 -42.21 0.29 24.39
N ASP A 165 -41.54 1.18 23.65
CA ASP A 165 -42.16 1.88 22.52
C ASP A 165 -42.61 0.94 21.37
N ILE A 166 -42.01 -0.25 21.28
CA ILE A 166 -42.30 -1.23 20.23
C ILE A 166 -43.32 -2.26 20.72
N TYR A 167 -43.12 -2.81 21.91
CA TYR A 167 -43.95 -3.90 22.42
C TYR A 167 -45.14 -3.44 23.28
N GLY A 168 -45.07 -2.24 23.85
CA GLY A 168 -46.04 -1.73 24.83
C GLY A 168 -45.85 -2.36 26.22
N ASP A 169 -46.89 -2.26 27.05
CA ASP A 169 -46.87 -2.67 28.47
C ASP A 169 -46.80 -4.19 28.70
N THR A 170 -46.96 -5.00 27.65
CA THR A 170 -46.98 -6.47 27.71
C THR A 170 -46.32 -7.05 26.46
N ILE A 171 -45.37 -7.97 26.64
CA ILE A 171 -44.75 -8.74 25.55
C ILE A 171 -45.40 -10.12 25.50
N ILE A 172 -45.92 -10.50 24.33
CA ILE A 172 -46.57 -11.80 24.14
C ILE A 172 -45.61 -12.72 23.41
N VAL A 173 -45.15 -13.77 24.09
CA VAL A 173 -44.29 -14.82 23.52
C VAL A 173 -45.17 -16.01 23.17
N GLN A 174 -45.29 -16.31 21.88
CA GLN A 174 -45.98 -17.50 21.39
C GLN A 174 -44.96 -18.48 20.81
N ARG A 175 -45.04 -19.75 21.23
CA ARG A 175 -44.28 -20.87 20.68
C ARG A 175 -45.23 -21.90 20.09
N THR A 176 -44.99 -22.29 18.84
CA THR A 176 -45.75 -23.32 18.13
C THR A 176 -44.91 -24.58 17.99
N PHE A 177 -45.52 -25.74 18.26
CA PHE A 177 -44.91 -27.06 18.20
C PHE A 177 -45.64 -27.91 17.15
N ASN A 178 -44.91 -28.39 16.15
CA ASN A 178 -45.47 -29.29 15.12
C ASN A 178 -44.93 -30.72 15.27
N ARG A 179 -45.72 -31.71 14.88
CA ARG A 179 -45.30 -33.13 14.85
C ARG A 179 -44.08 -33.41 13.97
N ASP A 180 -43.80 -32.57 12.98
CA ASP A 180 -42.60 -32.68 12.14
C ASP A 180 -41.32 -32.33 12.92
N GLY A 181 -41.45 -31.69 14.09
CA GLY A 181 -40.33 -31.27 14.93
C GLY A 181 -39.90 -29.83 14.69
N ILE A 182 -40.50 -29.17 13.69
CA ILE A 182 -40.34 -27.74 13.44
C ILE A 182 -41.05 -26.97 14.57
N THR A 183 -40.32 -26.06 15.20
CA THR A 183 -40.86 -25.14 16.21
C THR A 183 -40.67 -23.70 15.76
N ALA A 184 -41.66 -22.86 15.95
CA ALA A 184 -41.61 -21.45 15.57
C ALA A 184 -41.93 -20.55 16.76
N TYR A 185 -41.26 -19.40 16.83
CA TYR A 185 -41.57 -18.33 17.77
C TYR A 185 -42.31 -17.19 17.07
N LYS A 186 -43.24 -16.57 17.78
CA LYS A 186 -43.85 -15.29 17.42
C LYS A 186 -43.86 -14.43 18.67
N ILE A 187 -43.11 -13.34 18.64
CA ILE A 187 -43.05 -12.35 19.72
C ILE A 187 -43.89 -11.17 19.27
N LYS A 188 -44.96 -10.88 20.02
CA LYS A 188 -45.95 -9.87 19.67
C LYS A 188 -45.97 -8.75 20.69
N ALA A 189 -46.34 -7.56 20.23
CA ALA A 189 -46.71 -6.44 21.09
C ALA A 189 -48.08 -6.68 21.76
N LYS A 190 -48.41 -5.88 22.78
CA LYS A 190 -49.73 -5.88 23.44
C LYS A 190 -50.91 -5.71 22.46
N SER A 191 -50.70 -5.04 21.32
CA SER A 191 -51.70 -4.91 20.25
C SER A 191 -51.96 -6.20 19.46
N GLY A 192 -51.20 -7.27 19.70
CA GLY A 192 -51.25 -8.52 18.95
C GLY A 192 -50.39 -8.53 17.68
N LYS A 193 -49.76 -7.41 17.32
CA LYS A 193 -48.85 -7.30 16.17
C LYS A 193 -47.57 -8.11 16.40
N VAL A 194 -47.23 -9.02 15.48
CA VAL A 194 -45.96 -9.76 15.50
C VAL A 194 -44.81 -8.79 15.20
N ILE A 195 -43.86 -8.68 16.11
CA ILE A 195 -42.68 -7.83 15.99
C ILE A 195 -41.47 -8.66 15.52
N SER A 196 -41.30 -9.87 16.06
CA SER A 196 -40.18 -10.74 15.74
C SER A 196 -40.59 -12.21 15.79
N THR A 197 -39.87 -13.05 15.04
CA THR A 197 -40.01 -14.51 15.05
C THR A 197 -38.70 -15.22 15.40
N THR A 198 -37.66 -14.45 15.73
CA THR A 198 -36.31 -14.99 15.96
C THR A 198 -36.12 -15.41 17.42
N LYS A 199 -35.39 -16.51 17.63
CA LYS A 199 -35.00 -16.94 18.99
C LYS A 199 -34.07 -15.92 19.67
N LYS A 200 -33.25 -15.20 18.89
CA LYS A 200 -32.33 -14.18 19.42
C LYS A 200 -33.07 -13.07 20.16
N GLU A 201 -34.13 -12.50 19.55
CA GLU A 201 -34.93 -11.46 20.21
C GLU A 201 -35.57 -11.98 21.52
N LEU A 202 -36.00 -13.26 21.54
CA LEU A 202 -36.48 -13.89 22.77
C LEU A 202 -35.38 -13.99 23.83
N SER A 203 -34.16 -14.40 23.45
CA SER A 203 -33.01 -14.42 24.35
C SER A 203 -32.69 -13.02 24.90
N ASP A 204 -32.70 -11.99 24.05
CA ASP A 204 -32.48 -10.61 24.49
C ASP A 204 -33.54 -10.13 25.51
N ILE A 205 -34.81 -10.51 25.32
CA ILE A 205 -35.90 -10.24 26.28
C ILE A 205 -35.67 -10.96 27.60
N ILE A 206 -35.34 -12.25 27.54
CA ILE A 206 -35.08 -13.10 28.70
C ILE A 206 -33.91 -12.56 29.52
N ASP A 207 -32.81 -12.19 28.86
CA ASP A 207 -31.61 -11.65 29.50
C ASP A 207 -31.89 -10.28 30.13
N TYR A 208 -32.58 -9.38 29.40
CA TYR A 208 -32.95 -8.06 29.92
C TYR A 208 -33.85 -8.15 31.16
N MET A 209 -34.85 -9.05 31.12
CA MET A 209 -35.77 -9.26 32.22
C MET A 209 -35.22 -10.23 33.29
N SER A 210 -34.00 -10.75 33.13
CA SER A 210 -33.36 -11.73 34.02
C SER A 210 -34.23 -12.98 34.29
N LEU A 211 -34.89 -13.51 33.25
CA LEU A 211 -35.79 -14.67 33.37
C LEU A 211 -34.99 -15.98 33.37
N GLN A 212 -34.76 -16.54 34.55
CA GLN A 212 -33.93 -17.74 34.71
C GLN A 212 -34.77 -19.03 34.62
N VAL A 213 -35.40 -19.30 33.47
CA VAL A 213 -36.35 -20.43 33.33
C VAL A 213 -35.72 -21.82 33.27
N ASP A 214 -34.42 -21.89 32.96
CA ASP A 214 -33.60 -23.10 32.92
C ASP A 214 -32.89 -23.38 34.26
N ASN A 215 -32.91 -22.41 35.17
CA ASN A 215 -32.34 -22.55 36.50
C ASN A 215 -33.25 -23.43 37.38
N PRO A 216 -32.74 -24.57 37.88
CA PRO A 216 -33.54 -25.52 38.66
C PRO A 216 -34.06 -24.92 39.97
N MET A 217 -33.42 -23.87 40.50
CA MET A 217 -33.85 -23.19 41.73
C MET A 217 -34.90 -22.09 41.47
N THR A 218 -35.10 -21.68 40.22
CA THR A 218 -36.14 -20.70 39.83
C THR A 218 -37.44 -21.40 39.45
N VAL A 219 -37.35 -22.47 38.67
CA VAL A 219 -38.48 -23.34 38.32
C VAL A 219 -38.21 -24.73 38.88
N LEU A 220 -38.67 -24.95 40.11
CA LEU A 220 -38.47 -26.21 40.81
C LEU A 220 -39.59 -27.18 40.44
N SER A 221 -39.32 -28.04 39.46
CA SER A 221 -40.23 -29.11 39.05
C SER A 221 -40.40 -30.16 40.16
N GLN A 222 -41.45 -30.98 40.08
CA GLN A 222 -41.74 -32.01 41.08
C GLN A 222 -40.54 -32.93 41.39
N ASP A 223 -39.84 -33.42 40.35
CA ASP A 223 -38.70 -34.32 40.53
C ASP A 223 -37.47 -33.60 41.12
N LEU A 224 -37.23 -32.34 40.72
CA LEU A 224 -36.15 -31.53 41.26
C LEU A 224 -36.43 -31.12 42.71
N ALA A 225 -37.69 -30.78 43.03
CA ALA A 225 -38.14 -30.52 44.39
C ALA A 225 -37.93 -31.74 45.27
N ARG A 226 -38.25 -32.95 44.77
CA ARG A 226 -37.95 -34.21 45.47
C ARG A 226 -36.44 -34.41 45.69
N GLN A 227 -35.63 -34.22 44.66
CA GLN A 227 -34.17 -34.36 44.78
C GLN A 227 -33.61 -33.40 45.83
N PHE A 228 -34.05 -32.14 45.81
CA PHE A 228 -33.59 -31.10 46.72
C PHE A 228 -34.07 -31.32 48.17
N LEU A 229 -35.37 -31.56 48.36
CA LEU A 229 -36.07 -31.66 49.66
C LEU A 229 -36.06 -33.06 50.31
N SER A 230 -35.53 -34.10 49.66
CA SER A 230 -35.49 -35.43 50.30
C SER A 230 -34.15 -36.14 50.16
N ASN A 231 -33.49 -36.04 49.00
CA ASN A 231 -32.39 -36.93 48.62
C ASN A 231 -31.06 -36.21 48.28
N SER A 232 -30.88 -34.95 48.69
CA SER A 232 -29.68 -34.16 48.35
C SER A 232 -28.46 -34.51 49.22
N THR A 233 -27.33 -34.84 48.59
CA THR A 233 -26.02 -34.88 49.27
C THR A 233 -25.46 -33.47 49.49
N ASP A 234 -24.38 -33.35 50.25
CA ASP A 234 -23.77 -32.04 50.51
C ASP A 234 -23.11 -31.45 49.24
N GLU A 235 -22.60 -32.29 48.34
CA GLU A 235 -22.15 -31.90 47.00
C GLU A 235 -23.30 -31.44 46.10
N ASP A 236 -24.44 -32.14 46.15
CA ASP A 236 -25.62 -31.75 45.36
C ASP A 236 -26.17 -30.39 45.82
N LYS A 237 -26.24 -30.15 47.14
CA LYS A 237 -26.62 -28.84 47.70
C LYS A 237 -25.70 -27.73 47.20
N TYR A 238 -24.39 -27.97 47.14
CA TYR A 238 -23.43 -27.01 46.61
C TYR A 238 -23.62 -26.76 45.10
N LYS A 239 -23.91 -27.81 44.32
CA LYS A 239 -24.25 -27.65 42.89
C LYS A 239 -25.53 -26.85 42.69
N PHE A 240 -26.57 -27.11 43.50
CA PHE A 240 -27.80 -26.32 43.47
C PHE A 240 -27.55 -24.86 43.86
N PHE A 241 -26.68 -24.61 44.83
CA PHE A 241 -26.21 -23.26 45.15
C PHE A 241 -25.55 -22.59 43.95
N MET A 242 -24.47 -23.17 43.41
CA MET A 242 -23.69 -22.57 42.33
C MET A 242 -24.49 -22.32 41.05
N LYS A 243 -25.35 -23.28 40.66
CA LYS A 243 -26.28 -23.11 39.52
C LYS A 243 -27.41 -22.15 39.85
N GLY A 244 -27.95 -22.22 41.07
CA GLY A 244 -29.03 -21.37 41.55
C GLY A 244 -28.67 -19.89 41.46
N VAL A 245 -27.48 -19.52 41.94
CA VAL A 245 -27.01 -18.14 41.90
C VAL A 245 -26.22 -17.79 40.63
N GLN A 246 -26.21 -18.68 39.62
CA GLN A 246 -25.54 -18.53 38.31
C GLN A 246 -24.01 -18.32 38.35
N LEU A 247 -23.36 -18.64 39.47
CA LEU A 247 -21.90 -18.54 39.57
C LEU A 247 -21.20 -19.59 38.71
N ASP A 248 -21.81 -20.76 38.50
CA ASP A 248 -21.29 -21.80 37.60
C ASP A 248 -21.27 -21.34 36.14
N ASP A 249 -22.37 -20.74 35.65
CA ASP A 249 -22.47 -20.25 34.28
C ASP A 249 -21.48 -19.11 34.04
N LEU A 250 -21.38 -18.18 35.01
CA LEU A 250 -20.42 -17.08 34.96
C LEU A 250 -18.98 -17.59 34.94
N TYR A 251 -18.66 -18.60 35.76
CA TYR A 251 -17.34 -19.22 35.78
C TYR A 251 -17.03 -19.94 34.46
N ALA A 252 -17.99 -20.65 33.88
CA ALA A 252 -17.82 -21.31 32.58
C ALA A 252 -17.56 -20.31 31.44
N LEU A 253 -18.26 -19.17 31.43
CA LEU A 253 -18.00 -18.07 30.51
C LEU A 253 -16.58 -17.52 30.66
N TYR A 254 -16.11 -17.36 31.90
CA TYR A 254 -14.75 -16.88 32.16
C TYR A 254 -13.69 -17.91 31.74
N GLN A 255 -13.92 -19.20 31.97
CA GLN A 255 -13.01 -20.25 31.46
C GLN A 255 -12.93 -20.27 29.93
N ALA A 256 -14.04 -20.00 29.24
CA ALA A 256 -14.05 -19.84 27.79
C ALA A 256 -13.26 -18.59 27.33
N LEU A 257 -13.31 -17.49 28.08
CA LEU A 257 -12.45 -16.32 27.82
C LEU A 257 -10.96 -16.65 28.00
N LYS A 258 -10.62 -17.42 29.05
CA LYS A 258 -9.24 -17.84 29.31
C LYS A 258 -8.70 -18.76 28.20
N SER A 259 -9.52 -19.67 27.67
CA SER A 259 -9.09 -20.51 26.55
C SER A 259 -8.92 -19.71 25.26
N GLN A 260 -9.74 -18.69 25.01
CA GLN A 260 -9.55 -17.74 23.91
C GLN A 260 -8.25 -16.95 24.05
N GLN A 261 -7.87 -16.54 25.26
CA GLN A 261 -6.59 -15.86 25.52
C GLN A 261 -5.39 -16.76 25.18
N ALA A 262 -5.41 -18.02 25.59
CA ALA A 262 -4.34 -18.97 25.24
C ALA A 262 -4.20 -19.19 23.72
N LEU A 263 -5.29 -19.10 22.96
CA LEU A 263 -5.23 -19.12 21.49
C LEU A 263 -4.56 -17.86 20.93
N ILE A 264 -4.84 -16.69 21.51
CA ILE A 264 -4.19 -15.42 21.13
C ILE A 264 -2.70 -15.47 21.45
N ASP A 265 -2.30 -16.04 22.59
CA ASP A 265 -0.89 -16.23 22.95
C ASP A 265 -0.13 -17.04 21.89
N GLY A 266 -0.70 -18.17 21.44
CA GLY A 266 -0.10 -18.97 20.37
C GLY A 266 0.02 -18.22 19.04
N VAL A 267 -0.95 -17.36 18.71
CA VAL A 267 -0.87 -16.51 17.50
C VAL A 267 0.22 -15.45 17.65
N LEU A 268 0.34 -14.82 18.83
CA LEU A 268 1.38 -13.84 19.11
C LEU A 268 2.78 -14.45 19.02
N GLU A 269 2.97 -15.68 19.53
CA GLU A 269 4.24 -16.40 19.44
C GLU A 269 4.63 -16.70 17.98
N SER A 270 3.69 -17.21 17.18
CA SER A 270 3.91 -17.42 15.74
C SER A 270 4.23 -16.12 15.00
N LYS A 271 3.49 -15.04 15.29
CA LYS A 271 3.73 -13.73 14.68
C LYS A 271 5.06 -13.11 15.11
N ALA A 272 5.54 -13.41 16.30
CA ALA A 272 6.85 -12.97 16.76
C ALA A 272 7.99 -13.60 15.93
N GLU A 273 7.84 -14.87 15.53
CA GLU A 273 8.78 -15.52 14.60
C GLU A 273 8.72 -14.88 13.20
N ASP A 274 7.53 -14.65 12.65
CA ASP A 274 7.35 -13.96 11.36
C ASP A 274 8.03 -12.57 11.37
N ILE A 275 7.85 -11.80 12.46
CA ILE A 275 8.49 -10.49 12.62
C ILE A 275 10.01 -10.61 12.67
N ARG A 276 10.56 -11.65 13.30
CA ARG A 276 12.00 -11.90 13.34
C ARG A 276 12.54 -12.13 11.92
N GLU A 277 11.88 -12.97 11.13
CA GLU A 277 12.25 -13.22 9.74
C GLU A 277 12.17 -11.95 8.89
N LEU A 278 11.06 -11.21 9.00
CA LEU A 278 10.89 -9.93 8.29
C LEU A 278 11.95 -8.89 8.70
N LYS A 279 12.39 -8.90 9.96
CA LYS A 279 13.47 -8.03 10.44
C LYS A 279 14.80 -8.38 9.81
N GLU A 280 15.15 -9.66 9.74
CA GLU A 280 16.38 -10.13 9.08
C GLU A 280 16.39 -9.75 7.60
N ASP A 281 15.24 -9.93 6.94
CA ASP A 281 15.02 -9.55 5.55
C ASP A 281 15.19 -8.04 5.31
N LYS A 282 14.61 -7.24 6.20
CA LYS A 282 14.72 -5.78 6.20
C LYS A 282 16.16 -5.32 6.44
N ASP A 283 16.85 -5.90 7.42
CA ASP A 283 18.24 -5.57 7.72
C ASP A 283 19.20 -5.97 6.59
N ALA A 284 18.93 -7.09 5.91
CA ALA A 284 19.67 -7.51 4.72
C ALA A 284 19.46 -6.53 3.55
N ALA A 285 18.23 -6.08 3.33
CA ALA A 285 17.91 -5.10 2.29
C ALA A 285 18.51 -3.71 2.59
N GLU A 286 18.47 -3.25 3.85
CA GLU A 286 19.12 -2.02 4.28
C GLU A 286 20.64 -2.05 4.06
N LYS A 287 21.30 -3.18 4.38
CA LYS A 287 22.75 -3.34 4.12
C LYS A 287 23.07 -3.17 2.63
N LYS A 288 22.26 -3.77 1.75
CA LYS A 288 22.41 -3.62 0.30
C LYS A 288 22.17 -2.17 -0.14
N PHE A 289 21.16 -1.51 0.41
CA PHE A 289 20.85 -0.11 0.10
C PHE A 289 21.96 0.85 0.57
N ARG A 290 22.57 0.63 1.73
CA ARG A 290 23.74 1.41 2.18
C ARG A 290 24.94 1.23 1.26
N LEU A 291 25.18 0.00 0.79
CA LEU A 291 26.25 -0.26 -0.17
C LEU A 291 25.99 0.47 -1.51
N LEU A 292 24.74 0.54 -1.95
CA LEU A 292 24.33 1.31 -3.12
C LEU A 292 24.60 2.82 -2.93
N GLN A 293 24.19 3.41 -1.80
CA GLN A 293 24.46 4.83 -1.49
C GLN A 293 25.95 5.15 -1.51
N GLN A 294 26.78 4.31 -0.87
CA GLN A 294 28.23 4.46 -0.90
C GLN A 294 28.80 4.38 -2.32
N THR A 295 28.18 3.59 -3.20
CA THR A 295 28.61 3.46 -4.60
C THR A 295 28.18 4.67 -5.44
N GLU A 296 26.99 5.23 -5.19
CA GLU A 296 26.56 6.49 -5.81
C GLU A 296 27.45 7.68 -5.42
N ASP A 297 27.88 7.75 -4.16
CA ASP A 297 28.81 8.80 -3.72
C ASP A 297 30.19 8.66 -4.37
N LEU A 298 30.68 7.43 -4.58
CA LEU A 298 31.89 7.19 -5.38
C LEU A 298 31.71 7.62 -6.83
N ARG A 299 30.55 7.37 -7.46
CA ARG A 299 30.24 7.82 -8.83
C ARG A 299 30.22 9.35 -8.94
N LYS A 300 29.67 10.06 -7.95
CA LYS A 300 29.75 11.53 -7.88
C LYS A 300 31.20 12.03 -7.81
N ASN A 301 32.05 11.33 -7.05
CA ASN A 301 33.47 11.66 -6.96
C ASN A 301 34.21 11.38 -8.27
N VAL A 302 33.86 10.31 -8.99
CA VAL A 302 34.37 10.03 -10.35
C VAL A 302 34.00 11.15 -11.31
N ASN A 303 32.73 11.60 -11.33
CA ASN A 303 32.33 12.72 -12.19
C ASN A 303 33.10 14.02 -11.90
N LYS A 304 33.37 14.32 -10.62
CA LYS A 304 34.22 15.46 -10.24
C LYS A 304 35.67 15.30 -10.71
N LEU A 305 36.20 14.09 -10.69
CA LEU A 305 37.56 13.80 -11.17
C LEU A 305 37.65 13.77 -12.70
N LEU A 306 36.62 13.29 -13.41
CA LEU A 306 36.53 13.35 -14.87
C LEU A 306 36.53 14.79 -15.37
N LEU A 307 35.77 15.68 -14.71
CA LEU A 307 35.81 17.11 -15.01
C LEU A 307 37.22 17.69 -14.81
N ARG A 308 37.89 17.34 -13.70
CA ARG A 308 39.27 17.77 -13.45
C ARG A 308 40.28 17.19 -14.45
N HIS A 309 40.08 15.95 -14.90
CA HIS A 309 40.92 15.30 -15.90
C HIS A 309 40.81 15.99 -17.26
N ALA A 310 39.59 16.26 -17.74
CA ALA A 310 39.36 16.93 -19.01
C ALA A 310 40.02 18.32 -19.07
N TRP A 311 39.93 19.11 -17.99
CA TRP A 311 40.58 20.42 -17.92
C TRP A 311 42.11 20.35 -17.69
N ALA A 312 42.62 19.27 -17.08
CA ALA A 312 44.07 19.01 -16.99
C ALA A 312 44.69 18.72 -18.35
N GLN A 313 44.01 17.93 -19.20
CA GLN A 313 44.43 17.67 -20.59
C GLN A 313 44.49 18.96 -21.42
N VAL A 314 43.47 19.82 -21.31
CA VAL A 314 43.47 21.14 -21.96
C VAL A 314 44.65 22.01 -21.48
N SER A 315 44.98 21.97 -20.19
CA SER A 315 46.10 22.74 -19.64
C SER A 315 47.46 22.26 -20.17
N GLU A 316 47.68 20.94 -20.28
CA GLU A 316 48.90 20.36 -20.85
C GLU A 316 49.02 20.66 -22.35
N SER A 317 47.93 20.54 -23.11
CA SER A 317 47.90 20.87 -24.54
C SER A 317 48.12 22.36 -24.81
N ARG A 318 47.57 23.26 -23.97
CA ARG A 318 47.85 24.72 -24.06
C ARG A 318 49.34 25.00 -23.89
N SER A 319 49.99 24.36 -22.91
CA SER A 319 51.43 24.50 -22.69
C SER A 319 52.26 23.99 -23.88
N PHE A 320 51.81 22.94 -24.56
CA PHE A 320 52.48 22.41 -25.76
C PHE A 320 52.33 23.34 -26.97
N ALA A 321 51.13 23.86 -27.22
CA ALA A 321 50.87 24.81 -28.30
C ALA A 321 51.67 26.12 -28.12
N GLU A 322 51.77 26.61 -26.88
CA GLU A 322 52.57 27.81 -26.56
C GLU A 322 54.07 27.57 -26.80
N ALA A 323 54.60 26.38 -26.46
CA ALA A 323 55.98 26.01 -26.77
C ALA A 323 56.25 25.88 -28.28
N ALA A 324 55.30 25.37 -29.07
CA ALA A 324 55.41 25.27 -30.52
C ALA A 324 55.42 26.66 -31.19
N LYS A 325 54.57 27.58 -30.70
CA LYS A 325 54.51 28.97 -31.16
C LYS A 325 55.79 29.76 -30.90
N ASN A 326 56.41 29.55 -29.74
CA ASN A 326 57.69 30.18 -29.42
C ASN A 326 58.81 29.73 -30.38
N LYS A 327 58.88 28.43 -30.71
CA LYS A 327 59.87 27.90 -31.68
C LYS A 327 59.69 28.44 -33.10
N LEU A 328 58.44 28.69 -33.52
CA LEU A 328 58.13 29.30 -34.80
C LEU A 328 58.66 30.75 -34.85
N SER A 329 58.38 31.53 -33.80
CA SER A 329 58.86 32.92 -33.67
C SER A 329 60.39 33.01 -33.72
N ASP A 330 61.12 32.09 -33.07
CA ASP A 330 62.58 32.07 -33.10
C ASP A 330 63.12 31.79 -34.52
N SER A 331 62.47 30.90 -35.27
CA SER A 331 62.88 30.52 -36.63
C SER A 331 62.62 31.62 -37.67
N GLU A 332 61.54 32.39 -37.50
CA GLU A 332 61.24 33.58 -38.32
C GLU A 332 62.29 34.69 -38.13
N GLY A 333 62.82 34.85 -36.91
CA GLY A 333 63.93 35.75 -36.63
C GLY A 333 65.21 35.39 -37.41
N ILE A 334 65.55 34.10 -37.48
CA ILE A 334 66.73 33.61 -38.23
C ILE A 334 66.61 33.89 -39.75
N LYS A 335 65.41 33.78 -40.31
CA LYS A 335 65.16 34.08 -41.73
C LYS A 335 65.42 35.55 -42.07
N GLN A 336 65.04 36.48 -41.19
CA GLN A 336 65.27 37.90 -41.41
C GLN A 336 66.76 38.23 -41.55
N ASP A 337 67.61 37.62 -40.72
CA ASP A 337 69.06 37.81 -40.78
C ASP A 337 69.69 37.23 -42.06
N LEU A 338 69.17 36.12 -42.58
CA LEU A 338 69.64 35.52 -43.82
C LEU A 338 69.28 36.36 -45.05
N ASN A 339 68.08 36.96 -45.07
CA ASN A 339 67.66 37.87 -46.15
C ASN A 339 68.58 39.09 -46.28
N LYS A 340 69.03 39.65 -45.16
CA LYS A 340 69.97 40.77 -45.15
C LYS A 340 71.31 40.42 -45.81
N LYS A 341 71.82 39.21 -45.58
CA LYS A 341 73.06 38.72 -46.22
C LYS A 341 72.92 38.47 -47.73
N LEU A 342 71.71 38.16 -48.21
CA LEU A 342 71.44 37.96 -49.63
C LEU A 342 71.49 39.29 -50.41
N GLU A 343 71.00 40.38 -49.83
CA GLU A 343 71.07 41.70 -50.46
C GLU A 343 72.52 42.15 -50.69
N ASP A 344 73.40 41.96 -49.71
CA ASP A 344 74.82 42.29 -49.81
C ASP A 344 75.53 41.48 -50.93
N ALA A 345 75.19 40.20 -51.09
CA ALA A 345 75.76 39.34 -52.12
C ALA A 345 75.29 39.70 -53.54
N ARG A 346 74.02 40.13 -53.69
CA ARG A 346 73.47 40.56 -54.99
C ARG A 346 74.14 41.83 -55.51
N ALA A 347 74.41 42.81 -54.63
CA ALA A 347 75.14 44.02 -55.01
C ALA A 347 76.55 43.75 -55.56
N ALA A 348 77.22 42.69 -55.08
CA ALA A 348 78.52 42.27 -55.59
C ALA A 348 78.45 41.63 -56.99
N VAL A 349 77.34 40.97 -57.35
CA VAL A 349 77.16 40.39 -58.69
C VAL A 349 77.03 41.47 -59.76
N ASP A 350 76.22 42.51 -59.50
CA ASP A 350 75.95 43.59 -60.45
C ASP A 350 77.23 44.36 -60.84
N THR A 351 78.15 44.53 -59.88
CA THR A 351 79.42 45.24 -60.14
C THR A 351 80.38 44.48 -61.05
N TRP A 352 80.37 43.14 -61.05
CA TRP A 352 81.19 42.33 -61.95
C TRP A 352 80.53 42.10 -63.31
N GLU A 353 79.19 42.10 -63.38
CA GLU A 353 78.40 42.07 -64.62
C GLU A 353 78.85 43.19 -65.60
N GLN A 354 79.01 44.41 -65.10
CA GLN A 354 79.45 45.56 -65.89
C GLN A 354 80.88 45.41 -66.44
N LYS A 355 81.80 44.80 -65.67
CA LYS A 355 83.19 44.60 -66.09
C LYS A 355 83.34 43.52 -67.17
N VAL A 356 82.51 42.47 -67.14
CA VAL A 356 82.48 41.41 -68.16
C VAL A 356 81.99 41.96 -69.52
N SER A 357 80.99 42.87 -69.50
CA SER A 357 80.45 43.49 -70.72
C SER A 357 81.52 44.26 -71.51
N GLN A 358 82.41 44.98 -70.81
CA GLN A 358 83.49 45.75 -71.44
C GLN A 358 84.58 44.87 -72.09
N ALA A 359 84.90 43.72 -71.49
CA ALA A 359 85.87 42.76 -72.05
C ALA A 359 85.31 41.97 -73.24
N SER A 360 84.00 41.69 -73.25
CA SER A 360 83.31 40.96 -74.33
C SER A 360 83.32 41.73 -75.67
N ALA A 361 83.21 43.06 -75.63
CA ALA A 361 83.21 43.90 -76.83
C ALA A 361 84.56 43.88 -77.58
N ALA A 362 85.68 43.71 -76.86
CA ALA A 362 87.02 43.66 -77.44
C ALA A 362 87.38 42.29 -78.07
N VAL A 363 86.75 41.19 -77.62
CA VAL A 363 86.94 39.84 -78.20
C VAL A 363 86.15 39.67 -79.50
N LYS A 364 84.92 40.23 -79.57
CA LYS A 364 84.03 40.11 -80.74
C LYS A 364 84.57 40.73 -82.04
N SER A 365 85.44 41.74 -81.97
CA SER A 365 86.02 42.36 -83.17
C SER A 365 87.14 41.53 -83.80
N SER A 366 87.75 40.59 -83.07
CA SER A 366 88.83 39.74 -83.58
C SER A 366 88.37 38.33 -83.99
N SER A 367 87.21 37.86 -83.53
CA SER A 367 86.66 36.53 -83.84
C SER A 367 85.86 36.47 -85.16
N ALA A 368 85.40 37.62 -85.68
CA ALA A 368 84.58 37.69 -86.90
C ALA A 368 85.30 37.25 -88.21
N SER A 369 86.61 37.01 -88.15
CA SER A 369 87.42 36.53 -89.28
C SER A 369 87.75 35.03 -89.22
N ILE A 370 87.29 34.29 -88.20
CA ILE A 370 87.60 32.85 -87.95
C ILE A 370 86.41 31.92 -88.27
N ASP A 371 85.19 32.40 -88.08
CA ASP A 371 83.96 31.58 -88.14
C ASP A 371 83.68 30.85 -89.48
N PRO A 372 83.99 31.39 -90.68
CA PRO A 372 83.72 30.67 -91.94
C PRO A 372 84.54 29.39 -92.11
N LEU A 373 85.65 29.23 -91.37
CA LEU A 373 86.59 28.11 -91.54
C LEU A 373 86.40 26.98 -90.51
N LYS A 374 85.74 27.23 -89.37
CA LYS A 374 85.46 26.22 -88.32
C LYS A 374 84.19 25.42 -88.56
N ASP A 375 83.17 26.03 -89.17
CA ASP A 375 81.89 25.36 -89.47
C ASP A 375 82.05 24.22 -90.50
N GLU A 376 82.94 24.40 -91.48
CA GLU A 376 83.21 23.42 -92.53
C GLU A 376 83.92 22.15 -91.98
N LYS A 377 84.65 22.27 -90.85
CA LYS A 377 85.41 21.16 -90.23
C LYS A 377 84.53 20.22 -89.40
N LYS A 378 83.71 20.80 -88.52
CA LYS A 378 82.95 20.08 -87.50
C LYS A 378 81.87 19.17 -88.10
N GLU A 379 81.25 19.60 -89.20
CA GLU A 379 80.22 18.83 -89.90
C GLU A 379 80.74 17.47 -90.41
N SER A 380 82.03 17.40 -90.75
CA SER A 380 82.66 16.18 -91.26
C SER A 380 83.13 15.22 -90.17
N GLU A 381 83.49 15.71 -88.97
CA GLU A 381 83.98 14.89 -87.83
C GLU A 381 82.87 14.16 -87.06
N ASP A 382 81.75 14.84 -86.78
CA ASP A 382 80.65 14.29 -85.96
C ASP A 382 79.96 13.08 -86.60
N SER A 383 79.83 13.11 -87.92
CA SER A 383 79.15 12.05 -88.67
C SER A 383 79.94 10.73 -88.64
N LEU A 384 81.27 10.77 -88.49
CA LEU A 384 82.15 9.59 -88.58
C LEU A 384 82.17 8.77 -87.29
N LYS A 385 82.10 9.45 -86.14
CA LYS A 385 82.23 8.82 -84.82
C LYS A 385 80.98 8.03 -84.43
N ASN A 386 79.81 8.60 -84.67
CA ASN A 386 78.52 8.05 -84.27
C ASN A 386 78.21 6.70 -84.95
N ASN A 387 78.74 6.49 -86.15
CA ASN A 387 78.46 5.28 -86.91
C ASN A 387 79.25 4.04 -86.44
N ASN A 388 80.38 4.24 -85.75
CA ASN A 388 81.30 3.14 -85.41
C ASN A 388 80.96 2.42 -84.11
N GLU A 389 80.38 3.12 -83.15
CA GLU A 389 80.09 2.57 -81.83
C GLU A 389 78.88 1.65 -81.83
N LYS A 390 77.85 1.99 -82.60
CA LYS A 390 76.59 1.24 -82.63
C LYS A 390 76.76 -0.17 -83.21
N LEU A 391 77.73 -0.36 -84.10
CA LEU A 391 77.94 -1.61 -84.82
C LEU A 391 78.46 -2.76 -83.95
N LYS A 392 79.28 -2.43 -82.94
CA LYS A 392 80.01 -3.41 -82.13
C LYS A 392 79.15 -4.06 -81.05
N LYS A 393 78.13 -3.36 -80.54
CA LYS A 393 77.31 -3.86 -79.41
C LYS A 393 76.32 -4.94 -79.86
N ILE A 394 75.56 -4.67 -80.92
CA ILE A 394 74.48 -5.56 -81.37
C ILE A 394 74.96 -6.99 -81.70
N GLN A 395 76.21 -7.14 -82.15
CA GLN A 395 76.75 -8.40 -82.64
C GLN A 395 77.12 -9.42 -81.54
N GLY A 396 77.15 -8.99 -80.28
CA GLY A 396 77.47 -9.81 -79.11
C GLY A 396 76.25 -10.42 -78.42
N ASP A 397 75.14 -9.67 -78.34
CA ASP A 397 74.01 -10.01 -77.46
C ASP A 397 73.09 -11.10 -78.05
N GLU A 398 73.04 -11.25 -79.38
CA GLU A 398 72.19 -12.22 -80.10
C GLU A 398 72.51 -13.69 -79.75
N ARG A 399 73.80 -14.02 -79.62
CA ARG A 399 74.26 -15.41 -79.47
C ARG A 399 73.99 -16.03 -78.11
N SER A 400 73.81 -15.23 -77.06
CA SER A 400 73.72 -15.73 -75.68
C SER A 400 72.30 -16.15 -75.30
N VAL A 401 71.27 -15.52 -75.87
CA VAL A 401 69.88 -15.70 -75.44
C VAL A 401 69.27 -17.01 -75.98
N HIS A 402 69.63 -17.41 -77.20
CA HIS A 402 69.04 -18.58 -77.88
C HIS A 402 69.22 -19.91 -77.14
N GLY A 403 70.38 -20.12 -76.49
CA GLY A 403 70.73 -21.40 -75.88
C GLY A 403 70.01 -21.71 -74.56
N LEU A 404 69.51 -20.70 -73.85
CA LEU A 404 68.88 -20.86 -72.54
C LEU A 404 67.38 -21.25 -72.65
N MET A 405 66.72 -20.86 -73.73
CA MET A 405 65.29 -21.09 -73.95
C MET A 405 64.95 -22.58 -74.14
N THR A 406 65.75 -23.32 -74.90
CA THR A 406 65.44 -24.69 -75.33
C THR A 406 65.50 -25.73 -74.20
N GLY A 407 66.25 -25.45 -73.12
CA GLY A 407 66.46 -26.40 -72.02
C GLY A 407 65.36 -26.42 -70.95
N ALA A 408 64.57 -25.34 -70.83
CA ALA A 408 63.51 -25.24 -69.83
C ALA A 408 62.24 -26.01 -70.23
N GLN A 409 61.93 -26.07 -71.52
CA GLN A 409 60.70 -26.67 -72.07
C GLN A 409 60.54 -28.17 -71.78
N GLN A 410 61.63 -28.94 -71.83
CA GLN A 410 61.57 -30.40 -71.73
C GLN A 410 61.29 -30.96 -70.31
N LYS A 411 61.47 -30.15 -69.27
CA LYS A 411 61.29 -30.59 -67.87
C LYS A 411 59.84 -30.49 -67.40
N LEU A 412 59.10 -29.53 -67.94
CA LEU A 412 57.70 -29.26 -67.63
C LEU A 412 56.75 -30.40 -68.07
N GLU A 413 56.93 -30.90 -69.29
CA GLU A 413 56.05 -31.93 -69.89
C GLU A 413 56.08 -33.31 -69.20
N ARG A 414 57.07 -33.57 -68.34
CA ARG A 414 57.20 -34.85 -67.61
C ARG A 414 56.43 -34.84 -66.29
N ALA A 415 56.48 -33.76 -65.53
CA ALA A 415 55.86 -33.67 -64.21
C ALA A 415 54.32 -33.64 -64.27
N GLN A 416 53.73 -33.15 -65.36
CA GLN A 416 52.28 -33.07 -65.52
C GLN A 416 51.61 -34.44 -65.73
N ARG A 417 52.33 -35.41 -66.31
CA ARG A 417 51.79 -36.76 -66.60
C ARG A 417 51.62 -37.63 -65.36
N ASP A 418 52.42 -37.44 -64.31
CA ASP A 418 52.39 -38.27 -63.11
C ASP A 418 51.24 -37.89 -62.15
N VAL A 419 50.76 -36.64 -62.21
CA VAL A 419 49.62 -36.14 -61.41
C VAL A 419 48.28 -36.69 -61.90
N ASP A 420 48.11 -36.82 -63.22
CA ASP A 420 46.85 -37.26 -63.82
C ASP A 420 46.60 -38.77 -63.61
N ALA A 421 47.66 -39.58 -63.50
CA ALA A 421 47.57 -41.02 -63.28
C ALA A 421 47.06 -41.40 -61.87
N GLU A 422 47.44 -40.63 -60.84
CA GLU A 422 47.05 -40.94 -59.45
C GLU A 422 45.61 -40.49 -59.12
N LYS A 423 45.10 -39.44 -59.82
CA LYS A 423 43.70 -39.00 -59.72
C LYS A 423 42.71 -40.02 -60.31
N GLN A 424 43.10 -40.74 -61.37
CA GLN A 424 42.27 -41.82 -61.94
C GLN A 424 42.22 -43.06 -61.06
N ARG A 425 43.31 -43.38 -60.33
CA ARG A 425 43.41 -44.58 -59.50
C ARG A 425 42.54 -44.55 -58.24
N LEU A 426 42.25 -43.37 -57.69
CA LEU A 426 41.39 -43.18 -56.51
C LEU A 426 39.89 -43.12 -56.85
N ALA A 427 39.52 -42.97 -58.12
CA ALA A 427 38.12 -42.94 -58.56
C ALA A 427 37.50 -44.33 -58.75
N ASP A 428 38.33 -45.37 -58.97
CA ASP A 428 37.89 -46.74 -59.31
C ASP A 428 37.87 -47.71 -58.10
N ALA A 429 38.12 -47.23 -56.88
CA ALA A 429 38.29 -48.06 -55.69
C ALA A 429 37.54 -47.52 -54.45
N ASP A 430 36.22 -47.42 -54.48
CA ASP A 430 35.42 -47.70 -53.27
C ASP A 430 33.95 -48.06 -53.54
N ASP A 431 33.48 -49.10 -52.85
CA ASP A 431 32.28 -49.90 -53.13
C ASP A 431 31.03 -49.29 -52.46
N GLY A 432 30.48 -48.20 -53.01
CA GLY A 432 29.09 -47.71 -52.82
C GLY A 432 28.57 -47.36 -51.40
N LYS A 433 29.26 -47.75 -50.32
CA LYS A 433 28.86 -47.56 -48.92
C LYS A 433 29.23 -46.18 -48.37
N LEU A 434 30.33 -45.58 -48.85
CA LEU A 434 30.73 -44.23 -48.43
C LEU A 434 29.83 -43.15 -49.03
N ALA A 435 29.37 -43.35 -50.27
CA ALA A 435 28.48 -42.42 -50.95
C ALA A 435 27.10 -42.30 -50.27
N SER A 436 26.52 -43.41 -49.76
CA SER A 436 25.22 -43.37 -49.09
C SER A 436 25.27 -42.69 -47.72
N LEU A 437 26.35 -42.88 -46.94
CA LEU A 437 26.56 -42.21 -45.66
C LEU A 437 26.78 -40.70 -45.81
N VAL A 438 27.45 -40.27 -46.89
CA VAL A 438 27.61 -38.85 -47.23
C VAL A 438 26.26 -38.25 -47.63
N GLU A 439 25.45 -38.94 -48.42
CA GLU A 439 24.12 -38.47 -48.82
C GLU A 439 23.15 -38.37 -47.62
N GLU A 440 23.19 -39.32 -46.68
CA GLU A 440 22.42 -39.27 -45.44
C GLU A 440 22.86 -38.12 -44.51
N LYS A 441 24.16 -37.86 -44.41
CA LYS A 441 24.72 -36.70 -43.68
C LYS A 441 24.22 -35.37 -44.28
N VAL A 442 24.17 -35.24 -45.61
CA VAL A 442 23.66 -34.03 -46.27
C VAL A 442 22.18 -33.79 -45.96
N ARG A 443 21.33 -34.84 -46.00
CA ARG A 443 19.89 -34.71 -45.65
C ARG A 443 19.66 -34.29 -44.19
N LEU A 444 20.47 -34.80 -43.27
CA LEU A 444 20.40 -34.44 -41.85
C LEU A 444 20.83 -32.98 -41.63
N LEU A 445 21.84 -32.49 -42.35
CA LEU A 445 22.27 -31.09 -42.31
C LEU A 445 21.17 -30.12 -42.81
N GLU A 446 20.49 -30.43 -43.90
CA GLU A 446 19.36 -29.63 -44.39
C GLU A 446 18.20 -29.57 -43.38
N ARG A 447 17.91 -30.71 -42.72
CA ARG A 447 16.87 -30.78 -41.70
C ARG A 447 17.24 -29.98 -40.45
N LYS A 448 18.52 -29.99 -40.05
CA LYS A 448 19.07 -29.16 -38.97
C LYS A 448 18.93 -27.67 -39.30
N GLU A 449 19.25 -27.27 -40.53
CA GLU A 449 19.15 -25.88 -40.97
C GLU A 449 17.72 -25.35 -40.94
N ARG A 450 16.73 -26.14 -41.40
CA ARG A 450 15.31 -25.77 -41.33
C ARG A 450 14.83 -25.50 -39.89
N PHE A 451 15.08 -26.42 -38.96
CA PHE A 451 14.73 -26.21 -37.56
C PHE A 451 15.52 -25.04 -36.93
N GLY A 452 16.76 -24.81 -37.38
CA GLY A 452 17.58 -23.67 -36.98
C GLY A 452 17.04 -22.31 -37.46
N LEU A 453 16.38 -22.26 -38.61
CA LEU A 453 15.66 -21.07 -39.09
C LEU A 453 14.37 -20.84 -38.30
N GLU A 454 13.56 -21.87 -38.07
CA GLU A 454 12.34 -21.76 -37.26
C GLU A 454 12.62 -21.31 -35.82
N VAL A 455 13.73 -21.76 -35.21
CA VAL A 455 14.14 -21.30 -33.87
C VAL A 455 14.53 -19.82 -33.87
N ARG A 456 15.14 -19.31 -34.95
CA ARG A 456 15.47 -17.88 -35.10
C ARG A 456 14.21 -17.02 -35.23
N GLU A 457 13.25 -17.44 -36.06
CA GLU A 457 11.94 -16.76 -36.18
C GLU A 457 11.16 -16.74 -34.85
N ILE A 458 11.15 -17.87 -34.13
CA ILE A 458 10.52 -17.95 -32.81
C ILE A 458 11.21 -17.01 -31.82
N ASP A 459 12.53 -16.81 -31.91
CA ASP A 459 13.26 -15.90 -31.03
C ASP A 459 12.94 -14.42 -31.28
N GLU A 460 12.78 -14.01 -32.54
CA GLU A 460 12.32 -12.67 -32.89
C GLU A 460 10.89 -12.39 -32.39
N HIS A 461 9.97 -13.33 -32.58
CA HIS A 461 8.61 -13.22 -32.06
C HIS A 461 8.56 -13.26 -30.53
N THR A 462 9.39 -14.09 -29.90
CA THR A 462 9.51 -14.16 -28.44
C THR A 462 10.03 -12.85 -27.85
N GLN A 463 11.00 -12.20 -28.50
CA GLN A 463 11.53 -10.92 -28.07
C GLN A 463 10.49 -9.80 -28.20
N THR A 464 9.69 -9.83 -29.27
CA THR A 464 8.58 -8.90 -29.51
C THR A 464 7.50 -9.04 -28.42
N GLU A 465 7.01 -10.25 -28.16
CA GLU A 465 5.98 -10.49 -27.12
C GLU A 465 6.52 -10.25 -25.69
N GLN A 466 7.81 -10.52 -25.45
CA GLN A 466 8.47 -10.18 -24.18
C GLN A 466 8.54 -8.67 -23.95
N SER A 467 8.80 -7.88 -24.99
CA SER A 467 8.80 -6.42 -24.91
C SER A 467 7.40 -5.88 -24.62
N ALA A 468 6.36 -6.40 -25.30
CA ALA A 468 4.96 -6.03 -25.06
C ALA A 468 4.51 -6.35 -23.63
N THR A 469 4.86 -7.54 -23.10
CA THR A 469 4.55 -7.93 -21.71
C THR A 469 5.28 -7.04 -20.68
N LYS A 470 6.52 -6.64 -20.99
CA LYS A 470 7.33 -5.78 -20.12
C LYS A 470 6.76 -4.35 -20.07
N ASP A 471 6.19 -3.86 -21.15
CA ASP A 471 5.56 -2.55 -21.25
C ASP A 471 4.13 -2.52 -20.66
N ASN A 472 3.38 -3.63 -20.75
CA ASN A 472 2.01 -3.72 -20.25
C ASN A 472 1.95 -3.86 -18.72
N LYS A 473 2.89 -4.56 -18.08
CA LYS A 473 2.96 -4.73 -16.61
C LYS A 473 2.94 -3.43 -15.80
N PRO A 474 3.79 -2.41 -16.07
CA PRO A 474 3.76 -1.16 -15.32
C PRO A 474 2.45 -0.39 -15.57
N LYS A 475 1.94 -0.39 -16.81
CA LYS A 475 0.67 0.26 -17.17
C LYS A 475 -0.53 -0.40 -16.47
N LEU A 476 -0.52 -1.72 -16.32
CA LEU A 476 -1.56 -2.48 -15.61
C LEU A 476 -1.55 -2.14 -14.11
N SER A 477 -0.37 -2.08 -13.50
CA SER A 477 -0.20 -1.70 -12.08
C SER A 477 -0.68 -0.26 -11.84
N GLU A 478 -0.29 0.67 -12.70
CA GLU A 478 -0.72 2.07 -12.62
C GLU A 478 -2.24 2.21 -12.81
N SER A 479 -2.82 1.49 -13.76
CA SER A 479 -4.28 1.52 -13.99
C SER A 479 -5.05 0.90 -12.81
N GLN A 480 -4.50 -0.12 -12.15
CA GLN A 480 -5.12 -0.73 -10.97
C GLN A 480 -5.11 0.23 -9.77
N GLU A 481 -4.03 0.99 -9.57
CA GLU A 481 -3.96 2.03 -8.54
C GLU A 481 -4.99 3.13 -8.81
N LYS A 482 -5.13 3.58 -10.06
CA LYS A 482 -6.16 4.56 -10.46
C LYS A 482 -7.58 4.07 -10.18
N VAL A 483 -7.89 2.79 -10.43
CA VAL A 483 -9.20 2.21 -10.08
C VAL A 483 -9.45 2.30 -8.58
N LYS A 484 -8.47 1.88 -7.75
CA LYS A 484 -8.59 1.95 -6.28
C LYS A 484 -8.79 3.38 -5.76
N GLU A 485 -8.07 4.34 -6.33
CA GLU A 485 -8.20 5.76 -5.99
C GLU A 485 -9.61 6.29 -6.31
N ARG A 486 -10.15 5.98 -7.49
CA ARG A 486 -11.50 6.41 -7.89
C ARG A 486 -12.61 5.72 -7.07
N GLU A 487 -12.43 4.46 -6.68
CA GLU A 487 -13.34 3.76 -5.77
C GLU A 487 -13.37 4.37 -4.36
N ALA A 488 -12.23 4.83 -3.85
CA ALA A 488 -12.18 5.56 -2.59
C ALA A 488 -12.92 6.90 -2.71
N GLY A 489 -12.64 7.67 -3.77
CA GLY A 489 -13.32 8.96 -4.01
C GLY A 489 -14.84 8.85 -4.20
N LEU A 490 -15.35 7.77 -4.79
CA LEU A 490 -16.78 7.51 -4.90
C LEU A 490 -17.41 7.21 -3.53
N ARG A 491 -16.75 6.40 -2.69
CA ARG A 491 -17.21 6.10 -1.33
C ARG A 491 -17.33 7.36 -0.49
N ASP A 492 -16.36 8.27 -0.56
CA ASP A 492 -16.38 9.53 0.16
C ASP A 492 -17.54 10.45 -0.28
N ALA A 493 -17.78 10.51 -1.59
CA ALA A 493 -18.90 11.27 -2.15
C ALA A 493 -20.26 10.71 -1.71
N GLN A 494 -20.42 9.38 -1.70
CA GLN A 494 -21.63 8.70 -1.23
C GLN A 494 -21.87 8.90 0.28
N ASN A 495 -20.81 8.86 1.09
CA ASN A 495 -20.89 9.12 2.52
C ASN A 495 -21.32 10.57 2.79
N SER A 496 -20.80 11.53 2.01
CA SER A 496 -21.17 12.94 2.10
C SER A 496 -22.64 13.17 1.74
N LEU A 497 -23.13 12.52 0.68
CA LEU A 497 -24.55 12.56 0.29
C LEU A 497 -25.44 12.00 1.42
N ARG A 498 -25.10 10.84 1.98
CA ARG A 498 -25.85 10.23 3.11
C ARG A 498 -25.93 11.14 4.32
N GLN A 499 -24.85 11.82 4.68
CA GLN A 499 -24.83 12.76 5.80
C GLN A 499 -25.75 13.96 5.57
N LEU A 500 -25.76 14.52 4.35
CA LEU A 500 -26.62 15.65 3.98
C LEU A 500 -28.10 15.26 3.96
N THR A 501 -28.44 14.03 3.55
CA THR A 501 -29.83 13.53 3.57
C THR A 501 -30.34 13.28 5.00
N THR A 502 -29.45 12.94 5.94
CA THR A 502 -29.84 12.54 7.31
C THR A 502 -29.98 13.71 8.28
N ASN A 503 -29.24 14.81 8.08
CA ASN A 503 -29.24 15.99 8.98
C ASN A 503 -30.04 17.17 8.36
N GLN A 504 -31.35 17.24 8.63
CA GLN A 504 -32.22 18.33 8.14
C GLN A 504 -32.12 19.66 8.91
N SER A 505 -31.40 19.71 10.03
CA SER A 505 -31.18 20.94 10.82
C SER A 505 -29.84 21.59 10.46
N GLY A 506 -29.91 22.84 9.98
CA GLY A 506 -28.80 23.63 9.42
C GLY A 506 -27.45 23.39 10.11
N ASN A 507 -26.52 22.80 9.36
CA ASN A 507 -25.19 22.45 9.84
C ASN A 507 -24.33 23.73 10.02
N LEU A 508 -24.36 24.31 11.22
CA LEU A 508 -23.55 25.50 11.54
C LEU A 508 -22.05 25.20 11.48
N GLU A 509 -21.60 23.94 11.57
CA GLU A 509 -20.17 23.59 11.57
C GLU A 509 -19.46 23.86 10.22
N VAL A 510 -20.22 24.13 9.15
CA VAL A 510 -19.65 24.51 7.83
C VAL A 510 -18.85 25.83 7.93
N TYR A 511 -19.11 26.65 8.94
CA TYR A 511 -18.38 27.89 9.21
C TYR A 511 -17.12 27.73 10.06
N GLY A 512 -16.84 26.51 10.54
CA GLY A 512 -15.67 26.18 11.34
C GLY A 512 -16.01 25.37 12.60
N PRO A 513 -15.02 24.68 13.18
CA PRO A 513 -15.21 23.89 14.40
C PRO A 513 -15.58 24.79 15.59
N ASN A 514 -16.45 24.30 16.47
CA ASN A 514 -16.93 24.99 17.68
C ASN A 514 -17.70 26.30 17.47
N ILE A 515 -18.12 26.63 16.24
CA ILE A 515 -18.81 27.88 15.94
C ILE A 515 -20.13 28.05 16.69
N SER A 516 -20.88 26.96 16.93
CA SER A 516 -22.11 26.99 17.74
C SER A 516 -21.83 27.42 19.19
N ARG A 517 -20.65 27.10 19.74
CA ARG A 517 -20.24 27.54 21.07
C ARG A 517 -19.86 29.03 21.07
N LEU A 518 -19.16 29.48 20.03
CA LEU A 518 -18.82 30.89 19.86
C LEU A 518 -20.07 31.77 19.73
N LEU A 519 -21.06 31.35 18.93
CA LEU A 519 -22.33 32.08 18.79
C LEU A 519 -23.07 32.20 20.13
N ASN A 520 -23.16 31.11 20.89
CA ASN A 520 -23.74 31.13 22.23
C ASN A 520 -22.99 32.05 23.20
N ALA A 521 -21.67 32.20 23.04
CA ALA A 521 -20.86 33.11 23.86
C ALA A 521 -21.06 34.57 23.45
N ILE A 522 -21.14 34.86 22.16
CA ILE A 522 -21.44 36.20 21.62
C ILE A 522 -22.80 36.70 22.14
N ASP A 523 -23.80 35.82 22.23
CA ASP A 523 -25.15 36.14 22.71
C ASP A 523 -25.22 36.51 24.19
N ARG A 524 -24.25 36.06 24.99
CA ARG A 524 -24.21 36.28 26.44
C ARG A 524 -23.48 37.56 26.84
N ILE A 525 -22.72 38.17 25.93
CA ILE A 525 -21.88 39.33 26.22
C ILE A 525 -22.62 40.62 25.83
N PRO A 526 -22.66 41.64 26.71
CA PRO A 526 -23.14 42.97 26.32
C PRO A 526 -22.09 43.69 25.47
N TRP A 527 -22.48 44.08 24.26
CA TRP A 527 -21.64 44.77 23.26
C TRP A 527 -21.89 46.28 23.27
N LYS A 528 -20.84 47.09 23.09
CA LYS A 528 -20.95 48.55 23.23
C LYS A 528 -21.68 49.20 22.05
N ALA A 529 -21.36 48.80 20.81
CA ALA A 529 -21.90 49.41 19.59
C ALA A 529 -22.98 48.56 18.88
N GLY A 530 -23.40 47.46 19.52
CA GLY A 530 -24.35 46.48 19.01
C GLY A 530 -23.72 45.10 18.81
N LYS A 531 -24.57 44.07 18.72
CA LYS A 531 -24.15 42.67 18.58
C LYS A 531 -23.33 42.48 17.29
N PRO A 532 -22.17 41.78 17.34
CA PRO A 532 -21.41 41.44 16.15
C PRO A 532 -22.22 40.63 15.14
N ILE A 533 -22.06 40.94 13.85
CA ILE A 533 -22.80 40.32 12.77
C ILE A 533 -21.95 39.20 12.17
N GLY A 534 -22.39 37.95 12.29
CA GLY A 534 -21.75 36.81 11.63
C GLY A 534 -22.23 35.44 12.14
N PRO A 535 -21.82 34.34 11.48
CA PRO A 535 -20.96 34.30 10.30
C PRO A 535 -21.62 34.94 9.07
N ILE A 536 -20.86 35.70 8.29
CA ILE A 536 -21.37 36.51 7.17
C ILE A 536 -22.19 35.69 6.16
N GLY A 537 -21.83 34.43 5.91
CA GLY A 537 -22.54 33.57 4.96
C GLY A 537 -24.01 33.30 5.32
N LEU A 538 -24.42 33.45 6.59
CA LEU A 538 -25.83 33.32 6.97
C LEU A 538 -26.69 34.47 6.44
N SER A 539 -26.09 35.63 6.19
CA SER A 539 -26.77 36.84 5.70
C SER A 539 -26.68 37.01 4.18
N VAL A 540 -26.07 36.06 3.47
CA VAL A 540 -25.85 36.08 2.02
C VAL A 540 -26.58 34.90 1.39
N LYS A 541 -27.56 35.19 0.52
CA LYS A 541 -28.34 34.21 -0.23
C LYS A 541 -27.96 34.29 -1.70
N LEU A 542 -27.65 33.17 -2.33
CA LEU A 542 -27.35 33.12 -3.77
C LEU A 542 -28.67 33.05 -4.56
N LYS A 543 -28.84 33.87 -5.60
CA LYS A 543 -30.05 33.83 -6.45
C LYS A 543 -29.97 32.78 -7.54
N ASP A 544 -28.77 32.40 -7.94
CA ASP A 544 -28.52 31.52 -9.08
C ASP A 544 -27.44 30.47 -8.76
N GLY A 545 -27.88 29.21 -8.60
CA GLY A 545 -27.05 28.10 -8.14
C GLY A 545 -25.87 27.76 -9.06
N LYS A 546 -25.89 28.14 -10.34
CA LYS A 546 -24.79 27.82 -11.27
C LYS A 546 -23.46 28.48 -10.89
N TRP A 547 -23.52 29.60 -10.16
CA TRP A 547 -22.36 30.34 -9.70
C TRP A 547 -21.86 29.91 -8.32
N SER A 548 -22.55 28.98 -7.66
CA SER A 548 -22.30 28.59 -6.28
C SER A 548 -20.86 28.17 -6.02
N SER A 549 -20.32 27.22 -6.79
CA SER A 549 -18.97 26.70 -6.59
C SER A 549 -17.87 27.76 -6.77
N ILE A 550 -18.08 28.72 -7.68
CA ILE A 550 -17.13 29.79 -7.98
C ILE A 550 -17.19 30.87 -6.89
N LEU A 551 -18.40 31.32 -6.54
CA LEU A 551 -18.59 32.38 -5.54
C LEU A 551 -18.27 31.91 -4.13
N GLU A 552 -18.59 30.66 -3.77
CA GLU A 552 -18.16 30.04 -2.51
C GLU A 552 -16.65 30.04 -2.35
N ARG A 553 -15.93 29.74 -3.43
CA ARG A 553 -14.46 29.73 -3.40
C ARG A 553 -13.90 31.15 -3.22
N GLN A 554 -14.40 32.11 -4.00
CA GLN A 554 -13.88 33.48 -4.01
C GLN A 554 -14.25 34.26 -2.74
N LEU A 555 -15.43 34.03 -2.18
CA LEU A 555 -15.90 34.67 -0.95
C LEU A 555 -15.57 33.87 0.32
N SER A 556 -14.86 32.74 0.18
CA SER A 556 -14.65 31.74 1.24
C SER A 556 -14.20 32.30 2.58
N ARG A 557 -13.17 33.15 2.58
CA ARG A 557 -12.61 33.74 3.80
C ARG A 557 -13.56 34.78 4.42
N THR A 558 -14.29 35.51 3.59
CA THR A 558 -15.23 36.55 4.04
C THR A 558 -16.51 35.91 4.60
N LEU A 559 -17.03 34.86 3.98
CA LEU A 559 -18.26 34.17 4.39
C LEU A 559 -18.18 33.57 5.80
N THR A 560 -16.99 33.15 6.26
CA THR A 560 -16.79 32.62 7.61
C THR A 560 -16.50 33.70 8.66
N GLY A 561 -16.38 34.96 8.26
CA GLY A 561 -16.01 36.04 9.15
C GLY A 561 -17.16 36.64 9.96
N PHE A 562 -16.78 37.47 10.92
CA PHE A 562 -17.68 38.26 11.77
C PHE A 562 -17.36 39.75 11.61
N ILE A 563 -18.36 40.61 11.80
CA ILE A 563 -18.26 42.06 11.73
C ILE A 563 -18.53 42.64 13.11
N ALA A 564 -17.56 43.35 13.66
CA ALA A 564 -17.73 44.17 14.86
C ALA A 564 -18.06 45.62 14.46
N LEU A 565 -18.95 46.25 15.24
CA LEU A 565 -19.46 47.60 14.98
C LEU A 565 -18.62 48.72 15.65
N SER A 566 -17.61 48.35 16.45
CA SER A 566 -16.67 49.25 17.13
C SER A 566 -15.26 48.64 17.15
N PRO A 567 -14.18 49.46 17.15
CA PRO A 567 -12.82 48.96 17.34
C PRO A 567 -12.64 48.21 18.67
N ASP A 568 -13.29 48.67 19.74
CA ASP A 568 -13.27 47.99 21.05
C ASP A 568 -13.95 46.60 20.98
N ASP A 569 -15.10 46.53 20.32
CA ASP A 569 -15.86 45.29 20.16
C ASP A 569 -15.11 44.32 19.24
N LYS A 570 -14.30 44.82 18.30
CA LYS A 570 -13.42 44.01 17.45
C LYS A 570 -12.37 43.26 18.29
N GLU A 571 -11.63 43.96 19.14
CA GLU A 571 -10.63 43.33 20.02
C GLU A 571 -11.25 42.33 20.99
N ARG A 572 -12.46 42.64 21.50
CA ARG A 572 -13.22 41.74 22.36
C ARG A 572 -13.66 40.48 21.64
N LEU A 573 -14.14 40.59 20.39
CA LEU A 573 -14.53 39.45 19.58
C LEU A 573 -13.32 38.60 19.15
N ILE A 574 -12.17 39.23 18.87
CA ILE A 574 -10.91 38.52 18.60
C ILE A 574 -10.49 37.70 19.83
N SER A 575 -10.55 38.26 21.03
CA SER A 575 -10.28 37.53 22.27
C SER A 575 -11.22 36.33 22.45
N LEU A 576 -12.51 36.51 22.17
CA LEU A 576 -13.53 35.47 22.31
C LEU A 576 -13.36 34.33 21.28
N THR A 577 -13.01 34.66 20.02
CA THR A 577 -12.70 33.65 19.00
C THR A 577 -11.50 32.79 19.41
N ARG A 578 -10.45 33.39 20.00
CA ARG A 578 -9.28 32.66 20.51
C ARG A 578 -9.62 31.76 21.69
N GLU A 579 -10.42 32.25 22.65
CA GLU A 579 -10.86 31.49 23.82
C GLU A 579 -11.61 30.20 23.42
N HIS A 580 -12.50 30.30 22.45
CA HIS A 580 -13.29 29.16 21.95
C HIS A 580 -12.57 28.35 20.85
N ARG A 581 -11.28 28.61 20.58
CA ARG A 581 -10.46 27.94 19.56
C ARG A 581 -11.04 28.03 18.14
N CYS A 582 -11.68 29.15 17.82
CA CYS A 582 -12.18 29.47 16.48
C CYS A 582 -11.16 30.37 15.75
N SER A 583 -10.94 30.12 14.45
CA SER A 583 -9.99 30.87 13.60
C SER A 583 -10.71 31.82 12.61
N ASN A 584 -11.93 32.21 12.94
CA ASN A 584 -12.79 33.02 12.07
C ASN A 584 -12.28 34.47 12.00
N PRO A 585 -12.18 35.08 10.80
CA PRO A 585 -11.70 36.45 10.68
C PRO A 585 -12.71 37.45 11.26
N VAL A 586 -12.22 38.47 11.96
CA VAL A 586 -13.03 39.54 12.54
C VAL A 586 -12.74 40.86 11.83
N TYR A 587 -13.77 41.44 11.23
CA TYR A 587 -13.74 42.68 10.49
C TYR A 587 -14.36 43.83 11.29
N TYR A 588 -14.00 45.05 10.94
CA TYR A 588 -14.59 46.27 11.51
C TYR A 588 -15.08 47.16 10.37
N THR A 589 -16.27 47.72 10.54
CA THR A 589 -16.92 48.65 9.60
C THR A 589 -17.34 49.90 10.35
N SER A 590 -17.18 51.06 9.71
CA SER A 590 -17.63 52.35 10.24
C SER A 590 -18.98 52.72 9.63
N ARG A 591 -19.85 53.42 10.36
CA ARG A 591 -21.18 53.85 9.89
C ARG A 591 -21.13 55.02 8.88
N THR A 592 -20.17 55.00 7.96
CA THR A 592 -19.99 56.05 6.95
C THR A 592 -20.76 55.67 5.69
N SER A 593 -21.42 56.64 5.04
CA SER A 593 -22.07 56.43 3.75
C SER A 593 -21.03 56.18 2.66
N PHE A 594 -21.19 55.11 1.86
CA PHE A 594 -20.32 54.79 0.73
C PHE A 594 -21.15 54.76 -0.56
N GLN A 595 -20.55 55.19 -1.68
CA GLN A 595 -21.23 55.26 -2.98
C GLN A 595 -20.89 54.02 -3.82
N LEU A 596 -21.91 53.29 -4.28
CA LEU A 596 -21.76 52.14 -5.15
C LEU A 596 -21.35 52.58 -6.56
N LYS A 597 -20.32 51.94 -7.12
CA LYS A 597 -19.84 52.18 -8.49
C LYS A 597 -20.13 50.96 -9.35
N GLU A 598 -21.39 50.80 -9.75
CA GLU A 598 -21.81 49.67 -10.57
C GLU A 598 -21.63 49.91 -12.08
N PRO A 599 -21.40 48.84 -12.88
CA PRO A 599 -21.45 48.89 -14.34
C PRO A 599 -22.90 48.92 -14.86
N PRO A 600 -23.11 49.16 -16.17
CA PRO A 600 -24.43 49.14 -16.81
C PRO A 600 -25.25 47.86 -16.54
N LEU A 601 -26.58 47.94 -16.68
CA LEU A 601 -27.52 46.84 -16.35
C LEU A 601 -27.33 45.57 -17.20
N GLU A 602 -26.70 45.69 -18.38
CA GLU A 602 -26.40 44.58 -19.28
C GLU A 602 -25.40 43.57 -18.68
N HIS A 603 -24.59 43.98 -17.71
CA HIS A 603 -23.63 43.12 -17.05
C HIS A 603 -24.15 42.62 -15.70
N LEU A 604 -24.27 41.31 -15.54
CA LEU A 604 -24.60 40.69 -14.26
C LEU A 604 -23.39 40.80 -13.33
N THR A 605 -23.51 41.52 -12.21
CA THR A 605 -22.46 41.59 -11.19
C THR A 605 -22.69 40.57 -10.08
N VAL A 606 -21.63 40.26 -9.33
CA VAL A 606 -21.74 39.41 -8.13
C VAL A 606 -22.75 40.01 -7.15
N LEU A 607 -22.75 41.34 -6.94
CA LEU A 607 -23.73 42.04 -6.10
C LEU A 607 -25.17 41.81 -6.57
N ARG A 608 -25.43 41.78 -7.88
CA ARG A 608 -26.78 41.53 -8.43
C ARG A 608 -27.18 40.05 -8.33
N ALA A 609 -26.21 39.14 -8.38
CA ALA A 609 -26.39 37.68 -8.31
C ALA A 609 -26.60 37.14 -6.89
N ILE A 610 -26.30 37.93 -5.85
CA ILE A 610 -26.56 37.58 -4.44
C ILE A 610 -27.63 38.52 -3.83
N LYS A 611 -28.31 38.04 -2.80
CA LYS A 611 -29.22 38.80 -1.94
C LYS A 611 -28.57 38.93 -0.57
N ILE A 612 -28.31 40.17 -0.15
CA ILE A 612 -27.70 40.49 1.14
C ILE A 612 -28.76 41.22 1.97
N GLU A 613 -29.06 40.71 3.16
CA GLU A 613 -30.10 41.28 4.02
C GLU A 613 -29.57 42.37 4.97
N ASN A 614 -28.26 42.37 5.23
CA ASN A 614 -27.62 43.31 6.17
C ASN A 614 -26.71 44.31 5.43
N GLU A 615 -26.96 45.60 5.64
CA GLU A 615 -26.21 46.68 4.98
C GLU A 615 -24.71 46.61 5.29
N GLU A 616 -24.31 46.33 6.54
CA GLU A 616 -22.90 46.25 6.94
C GLU A 616 -22.16 45.06 6.29
N VAL A 617 -22.87 43.96 6.04
CA VAL A 617 -22.35 42.83 5.26
C VAL A 617 -22.13 43.23 3.80
N GLN A 618 -23.05 44.01 3.22
CA GLN A 618 -22.91 44.55 1.86
C GLN A 618 -21.72 45.50 1.77
N LYS A 619 -21.54 46.41 2.73
CA LYS A 619 -20.36 47.32 2.80
C LYS A 619 -19.07 46.53 2.78
N LEU A 620 -18.95 45.52 3.65
CA LEU A 620 -17.76 44.72 3.76
C LEU A 620 -17.45 43.96 2.47
N LEU A 621 -18.45 43.31 1.86
CA LEU A 621 -18.26 42.57 0.62
C LEU A 621 -17.88 43.47 -0.55
N VAL A 622 -18.42 44.69 -0.62
CA VAL A 622 -17.99 45.70 -1.59
C VAL A 622 -16.54 46.11 -1.35
N MET A 623 -16.18 46.45 -0.11
CA MET A 623 -14.81 46.90 0.22
C MET A 623 -13.75 45.81 0.01
N MET A 624 -14.03 44.58 0.46
CA MET A 624 -13.04 43.49 0.48
C MET A 624 -13.03 42.68 -0.81
N ASN A 625 -14.20 42.46 -1.42
CA ASN A 625 -14.37 41.55 -2.54
C ASN A 625 -14.81 42.24 -3.84
N GLN A 626 -15.08 43.56 -3.83
CA GLN A 626 -15.43 44.36 -5.01
C GLN A 626 -16.59 43.74 -5.82
N ILE A 627 -17.59 43.22 -5.10
CA ILE A 627 -18.71 42.46 -5.69
C ILE A 627 -19.56 43.29 -6.67
N GLU A 628 -19.52 44.61 -6.54
CA GLU A 628 -20.21 45.59 -7.38
C GLU A 628 -19.47 45.86 -8.71
N GLN A 629 -18.17 45.56 -8.78
CA GLN A 629 -17.31 45.74 -9.96
C GLN A 629 -16.85 44.39 -10.56
N THR A 630 -17.38 43.28 -10.04
CA THR A 630 -17.08 41.93 -10.50
C THR A 630 -18.26 41.40 -11.31
N ILE A 631 -18.06 41.16 -12.61
CA ILE A 631 -19.09 40.66 -13.53
C ILE A 631 -19.04 39.12 -13.67
N LEU A 632 -20.17 38.53 -14.04
CA LEU A 632 -20.37 37.11 -14.24
C LEU A 632 -20.79 36.85 -15.69
N VAL A 633 -19.97 36.10 -16.44
CA VAL A 633 -20.23 35.78 -17.86
C VAL A 633 -19.99 34.28 -18.06
N GLU A 634 -20.99 33.54 -18.55
CA GLU A 634 -20.91 32.08 -18.59
C GLU A 634 -19.79 31.57 -19.50
N ASP A 635 -19.69 32.14 -20.71
CA ASP A 635 -18.72 31.71 -21.71
C ASP A 635 -17.36 32.38 -21.52
N HIS A 636 -16.30 31.58 -21.45
CA HIS A 636 -14.94 32.09 -21.22
C HIS A 636 -14.44 33.01 -22.35
N VAL A 637 -14.84 32.77 -23.60
CA VAL A 637 -14.40 33.56 -24.75
C VAL A 637 -15.12 34.91 -24.76
N GLU A 638 -16.42 34.90 -24.51
CA GLU A 638 -17.22 36.12 -24.34
C GLU A 638 -16.74 36.95 -23.15
N ALA A 639 -16.46 36.32 -22.02
CA ALA A 639 -15.95 36.97 -20.82
C ALA A 639 -14.62 37.71 -21.07
N ARG A 640 -13.73 37.11 -21.87
CA ARG A 640 -12.48 37.76 -22.28
C ARG A 640 -12.76 38.96 -23.19
N ARG A 641 -13.62 38.80 -24.19
CA ARG A 641 -14.00 39.88 -25.12
C ARG A 641 -14.59 41.06 -24.36
N VAL A 642 -15.49 40.82 -23.41
CA VAL A 642 -16.08 41.88 -22.58
C VAL A 642 -15.00 42.59 -21.75
N MET A 643 -14.05 41.85 -21.15
CA MET A 643 -12.97 42.46 -20.38
C MET A 643 -11.95 43.22 -21.24
N GLU A 644 -11.74 42.83 -22.50
CA GLU A 644 -10.90 43.56 -23.46
C GLU A 644 -11.48 44.94 -23.79
N THR A 645 -12.81 45.07 -23.88
CA THR A 645 -13.47 46.37 -24.10
C THR A 645 -13.36 47.35 -22.93
N SER A 646 -12.83 46.91 -21.78
CA SER A 646 -12.63 47.70 -20.56
C SER A 646 -13.88 48.50 -20.12
N PRO A 647 -15.02 47.82 -19.86
CA PRO A 647 -16.28 48.48 -19.52
C PRO A 647 -16.17 49.31 -18.23
N LYS A 648 -16.86 50.45 -18.23
CA LYS A 648 -16.82 51.40 -17.10
C LYS A 648 -17.27 50.71 -15.82
N ASN A 649 -16.50 50.90 -14.75
CA ASN A 649 -16.74 50.33 -13.41
C ASN A 649 -16.65 48.79 -13.31
N VAL A 650 -15.99 48.11 -14.26
CA VAL A 650 -15.68 46.67 -14.16
C VAL A 650 -14.18 46.47 -13.88
N LYS A 651 -13.85 45.62 -12.92
CA LYS A 651 -12.47 45.26 -12.55
C LYS A 651 -12.15 43.78 -12.72
N LEU A 652 -13.14 42.92 -12.52
CA LEU A 652 -13.00 41.47 -12.46
C LEU A 652 -14.13 40.82 -13.25
N CYS A 653 -13.84 39.71 -13.92
CA CYS A 653 -14.87 38.87 -14.53
C CYS A 653 -14.66 37.40 -14.15
N TYR A 654 -15.72 36.73 -13.71
CA TYR A 654 -15.74 35.29 -13.52
C TYR A 654 -16.48 34.61 -14.67
N SER A 655 -15.93 33.49 -15.15
CA SER A 655 -16.57 32.63 -16.15
C SER A 655 -16.57 31.16 -15.77
N ILE A 656 -17.46 30.37 -16.36
CA ILE A 656 -17.62 28.95 -16.06
C ILE A 656 -16.77 28.12 -17.02
N ASN A 657 -16.11 27.08 -16.49
CA ASN A 657 -15.40 26.12 -17.33
C ASN A 657 -16.36 25.03 -17.83
N LYS A 658 -16.70 25.07 -19.13
CA LYS A 658 -17.58 24.08 -19.77
C LYS A 658 -17.01 22.64 -19.73
N ASN A 659 -15.69 22.49 -19.71
CA ASN A 659 -15.03 21.16 -19.74
C ASN A 659 -14.92 20.51 -18.36
N LYS A 660 -15.02 21.30 -17.28
CA LYS A 660 -14.94 20.82 -15.89
C LYS A 660 -16.00 21.51 -15.04
N ARG A 661 -17.16 20.87 -14.94
CA ARG A 661 -18.32 21.35 -14.19
C ARG A 661 -17.93 21.74 -12.75
N GLY A 662 -18.29 22.95 -12.35
CA GLY A 662 -17.97 23.51 -11.03
C GLY A 662 -16.69 24.36 -10.97
N ASN A 663 -15.79 24.26 -11.95
CA ASN A 663 -14.62 25.14 -12.06
C ASN A 663 -14.94 26.39 -12.90
N GLY A 664 -14.11 27.42 -12.76
CA GLY A 664 -14.26 28.67 -13.50
C GLY A 664 -12.93 29.32 -13.86
N PHE A 665 -13.00 30.52 -14.40
CA PHE A 665 -11.83 31.37 -14.67
C PHE A 665 -12.05 32.75 -14.09
N ASN A 666 -10.99 33.30 -13.50
CA ASN A 666 -10.89 34.69 -13.09
C ASN A 666 -10.14 35.45 -14.17
N ILE A 667 -10.77 36.47 -14.74
CA ILE A 667 -10.22 37.26 -15.84
C ILE A 667 -10.00 38.68 -15.32
N LYS A 668 -8.73 39.11 -15.32
CA LYS A 668 -8.29 40.46 -14.95
C LYS A 668 -7.62 41.12 -16.15
N MET A 669 -7.94 42.39 -16.39
CA MET A 669 -7.21 43.24 -17.33
C MET A 669 -6.70 44.48 -16.59
N GLY A 670 -5.40 44.75 -16.70
CA GLY A 670 -4.72 45.92 -16.15
C GLY A 670 -3.56 46.34 -17.04
N GLN A 671 -3.04 47.57 -16.88
CA GLN A 671 -2.07 48.23 -17.78
C GLN A 671 -0.66 47.58 -17.89
N GLY A 672 -0.47 46.32 -17.48
CA GLY A 672 0.85 45.67 -17.55
C GLY A 672 0.87 44.14 -17.61
N SER A 673 -0.20 43.45 -17.21
CA SER A 673 -0.37 42.01 -17.46
C SER A 673 -1.84 41.59 -17.28
N GLY A 674 -2.53 41.38 -18.40
CA GLY A 674 -3.82 40.69 -18.39
C GLY A 674 -3.60 39.21 -18.08
N GLY A 675 -4.37 38.65 -17.15
CA GLY A 675 -4.18 37.28 -16.68
C GLY A 675 -5.51 36.54 -16.55
N VAL A 676 -5.54 35.32 -17.09
CA VAL A 676 -6.61 34.35 -16.85
C VAL A 676 -6.12 33.35 -15.81
N GLU A 677 -6.70 33.38 -14.61
CA GLU A 677 -6.38 32.45 -13.54
C GLU A 677 -7.48 31.37 -13.44
N PRO A 678 -7.15 30.08 -13.42
CA PRO A 678 -8.14 29.03 -13.20
C PRO A 678 -8.68 29.06 -11.78
N ILE A 679 -10.00 28.99 -11.62
CA ILE A 679 -10.70 28.85 -10.35
C ILE A 679 -11.06 27.39 -10.16
N ILE A 680 -10.42 26.74 -9.17
CA ILE A 680 -10.85 25.44 -8.67
C ILE A 680 -12.08 25.67 -7.79
N GLY A 681 -13.23 25.16 -8.22
CA GLY A 681 -14.51 25.30 -7.53
C GLY A 681 -14.47 24.82 -6.09
N TRP A 682 -15.34 25.39 -5.25
CA TRP A 682 -15.52 24.94 -3.87
C TRP A 682 -16.10 23.52 -3.85
N ASP A 683 -15.42 22.60 -3.18
CA ASP A 683 -15.70 21.17 -3.17
C ASP A 683 -16.32 20.66 -1.85
N LYS A 684 -16.47 21.57 -0.88
CA LYS A 684 -17.06 21.38 0.45
C LYS A 684 -18.52 21.86 0.49
N PRO A 685 -19.29 21.57 1.56
CA PRO A 685 -20.65 22.10 1.69
C PRO A 685 -20.67 23.63 1.55
N PRO A 686 -21.67 24.20 0.85
CA PRO A 686 -21.78 25.63 0.66
C PRO A 686 -22.15 26.32 1.98
N ARG A 687 -21.64 27.54 2.16
CA ARG A 687 -21.87 28.37 3.36
C ARG A 687 -22.97 29.39 3.12
N MET A 688 -23.06 29.96 1.92
CA MET A 688 -24.16 30.85 1.59
C MET A 688 -25.49 30.13 1.79
N ALA A 689 -26.47 30.80 2.39
CA ALA A 689 -27.78 30.22 2.65
C ALA A 689 -28.45 29.83 1.31
N THR A 690 -28.34 28.54 0.97
CA THR A 690 -28.96 27.88 -0.19
C THR A 690 -29.80 26.71 0.31
N SER A 691 -30.87 26.41 -0.43
CA SER A 691 -31.83 25.35 -0.08
C SER A 691 -31.11 24.02 0.16
N VAL A 692 -31.48 23.28 1.20
CA VAL A 692 -30.90 21.96 1.51
C VAL A 692 -31.04 21.01 0.31
N GLU A 693 -32.09 21.18 -0.49
CA GLU A 693 -32.38 20.48 -1.73
C GLU A 693 -31.32 20.72 -2.82
N GLU A 694 -30.77 21.92 -2.94
CA GLU A 694 -29.69 22.22 -3.91
C GLU A 694 -28.36 21.59 -3.48
N GLN A 695 -28.13 21.45 -2.17
CA GLN A 695 -26.94 20.77 -1.63
C GLN A 695 -27.00 19.27 -1.88
N ILE A 696 -28.19 18.67 -1.75
CA ILE A 696 -28.42 17.26 -2.09
C ILE A 696 -28.21 17.04 -3.59
N MET A 697 -28.79 17.88 -4.46
CA MET A 697 -28.59 17.80 -5.92
C MET A 697 -27.11 17.91 -6.34
N PHE A 698 -26.34 18.78 -5.68
CA PHE A 698 -24.90 18.89 -5.93
C PHE A 698 -24.14 17.63 -5.52
N ALA A 699 -24.46 17.07 -4.35
CA ALA A 699 -23.85 15.83 -3.88
C ALA A 699 -24.22 14.62 -4.76
N GLU A 700 -25.46 14.53 -5.24
CA GLU A 700 -25.90 13.51 -6.21
C GLU A 700 -25.15 13.62 -7.54
N THR A 701 -25.00 14.84 -8.06
CA THR A 701 -24.24 15.09 -9.29
C THR A 701 -22.77 14.67 -9.11
N LYS A 702 -22.19 14.91 -7.94
CA LYS A 702 -20.81 14.52 -7.61
C LYS A 702 -20.65 13.01 -7.54
N VAL A 703 -21.63 12.29 -6.98
CA VAL A 703 -21.66 10.82 -6.99
C VAL A 703 -21.73 10.30 -8.42
N SER A 704 -22.63 10.83 -9.25
CA SER A 704 -22.76 10.44 -10.65
C SER A 704 -21.45 10.65 -11.45
N GLN A 705 -20.79 11.80 -11.28
CA GLN A 705 -19.51 12.07 -11.93
C GLN A 705 -18.42 11.08 -11.48
N LYS A 706 -18.32 10.81 -10.18
CA LYS A 706 -17.33 9.86 -9.63
C LYS A 706 -17.59 8.41 -10.08
N THR A 707 -18.85 8.05 -10.28
CA THR A 707 -19.21 6.75 -10.88
C THR A 707 -18.72 6.65 -12.32
N SER A 708 -18.96 7.67 -13.16
CA SER A 708 -18.47 7.66 -14.56
C SER A 708 -16.94 7.57 -14.64
N GLU A 709 -16.22 8.33 -13.80
CA GLU A 709 -14.76 8.28 -13.72
C GLU A 709 -14.22 6.90 -13.30
N LEU A 710 -14.96 6.19 -12.44
CA LEU A 710 -14.61 4.84 -12.02
C LEU A 710 -14.84 3.82 -13.14
N ASP A 711 -15.94 3.93 -13.87
CA ASP A 711 -16.26 3.02 -14.96
C ASP A 711 -15.26 3.14 -16.11
N GLU A 712 -14.83 4.37 -16.46
CA GLU A 712 -13.75 4.60 -17.42
C GLU A 712 -12.42 3.94 -16.98
N ALA A 713 -12.06 4.09 -15.69
CA ALA A 713 -10.84 3.50 -15.15
C ALA A 713 -10.90 1.97 -15.15
N ARG A 714 -12.07 1.38 -14.86
CA ARG A 714 -12.31 -0.07 -14.89
C ARG A 714 -12.21 -0.64 -16.30
N ASN A 715 -12.81 0.04 -17.28
CA ASN A 715 -12.74 -0.39 -18.68
C ASN A 715 -11.29 -0.40 -19.18
N ARG A 716 -10.52 0.65 -18.86
CA ARG A 716 -9.11 0.76 -19.25
C ARG A 716 -8.24 -0.32 -18.59
N TYR A 717 -8.52 -0.66 -17.33
CA TYR A 717 -7.87 -1.79 -16.66
C TYR A 717 -8.22 -3.13 -17.30
N ALA A 718 -9.48 -3.33 -17.67
CA ALA A 718 -9.94 -4.56 -18.33
C ALA A 718 -9.29 -4.77 -19.71
N GLU A 719 -9.16 -3.71 -20.51
CA GLU A 719 -8.47 -3.73 -21.81
C GLU A 719 -6.99 -4.09 -21.66
N LEU A 720 -6.27 -3.44 -20.75
CA LEU A 720 -4.86 -3.72 -20.49
C LEU A 720 -4.63 -5.13 -19.94
N LYS A 721 -5.56 -5.63 -19.12
CA LYS A 721 -5.51 -7.00 -18.59
C LYS A 721 -5.71 -8.03 -19.69
N ALA A 722 -6.68 -7.81 -20.59
CA ALA A 722 -6.92 -8.70 -21.73
C ALA A 722 -5.72 -8.74 -22.69
N ALA A 723 -5.05 -7.60 -22.90
CA ALA A 723 -3.83 -7.52 -23.71
C ALA A 723 -2.65 -8.27 -23.06
N ASP A 724 -2.42 -8.10 -21.76
CA ASP A 724 -1.35 -8.81 -21.03
C ASP A 724 -1.58 -10.32 -21.00
N ASP A 725 -2.81 -10.77 -20.72
CA ASP A 725 -3.18 -12.19 -20.73
C ASP A 725 -2.95 -12.84 -22.11
N THR A 726 -3.21 -12.10 -23.19
CA THR A 726 -3.00 -12.59 -24.57
C THR A 726 -1.50 -12.73 -24.87
N SER A 727 -0.69 -11.72 -24.57
CA SER A 727 0.77 -11.78 -24.76
C SER A 727 1.42 -12.87 -23.92
N GLN A 728 0.96 -13.11 -22.68
CA GLN A 728 1.47 -14.20 -21.85
C GLN A 728 1.16 -15.59 -22.43
N ARG A 729 -0.03 -15.81 -22.99
CA ARG A 729 -0.37 -17.07 -23.67
C ARG A 729 0.51 -17.31 -24.90
N ASN A 730 0.66 -16.31 -25.76
CA ASN A 730 1.52 -16.39 -26.95
C ASN A 730 2.96 -16.73 -26.58
N LEU A 731 3.49 -16.09 -25.53
CA LEU A 731 4.85 -16.30 -25.04
C LEU A 731 5.06 -17.72 -24.49
N MET A 732 4.05 -18.32 -23.87
CA MET A 732 4.10 -19.71 -23.40
C MET A 732 4.08 -20.71 -24.56
N GLU A 733 3.27 -20.45 -25.59
CA GLU A 733 3.20 -21.28 -26.80
C GLU A 733 4.54 -21.25 -27.58
N LEU A 734 5.10 -20.07 -27.79
CA LEU A 734 6.38 -19.87 -28.47
C LEU A 734 7.53 -20.55 -27.73
N LYS A 735 7.58 -20.46 -26.39
CA LYS A 735 8.59 -21.17 -25.58
C LYS A 735 8.51 -22.69 -25.72
N ASN A 736 7.29 -23.25 -25.73
CA ASN A 736 7.10 -24.69 -25.88
C ASN A 736 7.52 -25.17 -27.28
N ARG A 737 7.19 -24.42 -28.33
CA ARG A 737 7.66 -24.70 -29.70
C ARG A 737 9.18 -24.62 -29.82
N LYS A 738 9.80 -23.58 -29.25
CA LYS A 738 11.27 -23.43 -29.23
C LYS A 738 11.96 -24.63 -28.60
N GLN A 739 11.46 -25.09 -27.46
CA GLN A 739 12.06 -26.23 -26.75
C GLN A 739 11.95 -27.52 -27.56
N ARG A 740 10.81 -27.76 -28.23
CA ARG A 740 10.64 -28.92 -29.12
C ARG A 740 11.64 -28.90 -30.27
N ASN A 741 11.76 -27.77 -30.97
CA ASN A 741 12.68 -27.66 -32.11
C ASN A 741 14.16 -27.79 -31.69
N LYS A 742 14.55 -27.27 -30.50
CA LYS A 742 15.90 -27.47 -29.96
C LYS A 742 16.23 -28.93 -29.66
N THR A 743 15.29 -29.68 -29.08
CA THR A 743 15.48 -31.11 -28.82
C THR A 743 15.64 -31.90 -30.12
N GLU A 744 14.94 -31.53 -31.19
CA GLU A 744 15.11 -32.15 -32.50
C GLU A 744 16.46 -31.83 -33.14
N ILE A 745 16.96 -30.59 -32.99
CA ILE A 745 18.31 -30.21 -33.45
C ILE A 745 19.38 -31.06 -32.74
N MET A 746 19.30 -31.21 -31.41
CA MET A 746 20.25 -32.03 -30.65
C MET A 746 20.25 -33.50 -31.12
N ARG A 747 19.07 -34.07 -31.38
CA ARG A 747 18.96 -35.45 -31.92
C ARG A 747 19.61 -35.60 -33.29
N ILE A 748 19.48 -34.59 -34.15
CA ILE A 748 20.11 -34.60 -35.49
C ILE A 748 21.63 -34.42 -35.38
N GLU A 749 22.11 -33.59 -34.44
CA GLU A 749 23.54 -33.42 -34.15
C GLU A 749 24.19 -34.72 -33.71
N ASP A 750 23.57 -35.45 -32.77
CA ASP A 750 24.05 -36.77 -32.33
C ASP A 750 24.15 -37.77 -33.50
N GLN A 751 23.21 -37.74 -34.45
CA GLN A 751 23.23 -38.60 -35.64
C GLN A 751 24.36 -38.22 -36.61
N ILE A 752 24.62 -36.92 -36.79
CA ILE A 752 25.72 -36.42 -37.64
C ILE A 752 27.08 -36.79 -37.03
N ASP A 753 27.23 -36.72 -35.71
CA ASP A 753 28.47 -37.08 -35.02
C ASP A 753 28.77 -38.57 -35.13
N VAL A 754 27.75 -39.43 -35.06
CA VAL A 754 27.89 -40.87 -35.30
C VAL A 754 28.37 -41.16 -36.73
N ILE A 755 27.80 -40.49 -37.75
CA ILE A 755 28.21 -40.67 -39.15
C ILE A 755 29.63 -40.11 -39.38
N THR A 756 29.97 -38.98 -38.77
CA THR A 756 31.26 -38.31 -38.92
C THR A 756 32.40 -39.13 -38.29
N ASN A 757 32.19 -39.67 -37.09
CA ASN A 757 33.15 -40.59 -36.46
C ASN A 757 33.36 -41.88 -37.25
N THR A 758 32.36 -42.31 -38.04
CA THR A 758 32.46 -43.48 -38.92
C THR A 758 33.29 -43.18 -40.18
N LEU A 759 33.24 -41.94 -40.68
CA LEU A 759 34.01 -41.49 -41.85
C LEU A 759 35.48 -41.19 -41.53
N GLU A 760 35.81 -40.81 -40.29
CA GLU A 760 37.18 -40.45 -39.87
C GLU A 760 38.10 -41.66 -39.59
N GLN A 761 37.58 -42.89 -39.62
CA GLN A 761 38.37 -44.11 -39.37
C GLN A 761 39.12 -44.68 -40.59
N ASP A 762 38.97 -44.12 -41.80
CA ASP A 762 39.66 -44.60 -43.02
C ASP A 762 40.79 -43.68 -43.51
N ASN A 763 41.98 -44.26 -43.71
CA ASN A 763 43.28 -43.57 -43.68
C ASN A 763 44.00 -43.54 -45.05
N SER A 764 43.33 -43.04 -46.10
CA SER A 764 43.78 -43.20 -47.50
C SER A 764 43.95 -41.88 -48.29
N ASN A 765 44.72 -40.88 -47.81
CA ASN A 765 44.92 -39.66 -48.62
C ASN A 765 46.23 -38.85 -48.42
N LYS A 766 47.41 -39.49 -48.52
CA LYS A 766 48.72 -38.82 -48.35
C LYS A 766 49.57 -38.61 -49.62
N GLU A 767 49.33 -39.32 -50.72
CA GLU A 767 50.23 -39.28 -51.89
C GLU A 767 49.85 -38.21 -52.94
N LEU A 768 48.57 -37.81 -53.04
CA LEU A 768 48.08 -36.85 -54.04
C LEU A 768 48.66 -35.43 -53.85
N ASN A 769 48.86 -34.99 -52.60
CA ASN A 769 49.35 -33.65 -52.27
C ASN A 769 50.86 -33.45 -52.57
N ARG A 770 51.61 -34.52 -52.80
CA ARG A 770 53.06 -34.44 -53.04
C ARG A 770 53.41 -34.17 -54.50
N LEU A 771 52.60 -34.67 -55.45
CA LEU A 771 52.90 -34.60 -56.89
C LEU A 771 52.54 -33.26 -57.54
N GLU A 772 51.50 -32.55 -57.06
CA GLU A 772 51.09 -31.24 -57.60
C GLU A 772 52.11 -30.10 -57.32
N GLY A 773 52.98 -30.24 -56.32
CA GLY A 773 54.00 -29.23 -55.99
C GLY A 773 55.18 -29.15 -56.95
N ILE A 774 55.45 -30.22 -57.71
CA ILE A 774 56.66 -30.31 -58.57
C ILE A 774 56.41 -29.75 -59.98
N ALA A 775 55.20 -29.88 -60.52
CA ALA A 775 54.87 -29.41 -61.87
C ALA A 775 54.90 -27.89 -62.03
N LYS A 776 54.51 -27.15 -60.98
CA LYS A 776 54.37 -25.68 -61.02
C LYS A 776 55.70 -24.92 -61.15
N GLY A 777 56.82 -25.51 -60.72
CA GLY A 777 58.14 -24.85 -60.75
C GLY A 777 58.85 -24.86 -62.12
N HIS A 778 58.43 -25.69 -63.07
CA HIS A 778 59.09 -25.81 -64.38
C HIS A 778 58.47 -24.91 -65.48
N GLU A 779 57.29 -24.34 -65.25
CA GLU A 779 56.57 -23.50 -66.22
C GLU A 779 57.14 -22.06 -66.27
N GLU A 780 57.45 -21.48 -65.12
CA GLU A 780 57.90 -20.07 -65.00
C GLU A 780 59.28 -19.81 -65.63
N THR A 781 60.11 -20.84 -65.79
CA THR A 781 61.49 -20.69 -66.31
C THR A 781 61.58 -20.68 -67.84
N TYR A 782 60.57 -21.15 -68.57
CA TYR A 782 60.59 -21.22 -70.04
C TYR A 782 60.18 -19.91 -70.72
N GLN A 783 59.20 -19.18 -70.17
CA GLN A 783 58.66 -17.96 -70.78
C GLN A 783 59.63 -16.76 -70.80
N THR A 784 60.62 -16.73 -69.92
CA THR A 784 61.53 -15.57 -69.77
C THR A 784 62.60 -15.49 -70.88
N TYR A 785 63.03 -16.62 -71.45
CA TYR A 785 64.14 -16.65 -72.42
C TYR A 785 63.71 -16.45 -73.89
N ALA A 786 62.43 -16.56 -74.21
CA ALA A 786 61.94 -16.45 -75.59
C ALA A 786 61.88 -15.00 -76.12
N THR A 787 61.55 -14.04 -75.26
CA THR A 787 61.31 -12.64 -75.64
C THR A 787 62.60 -11.87 -75.95
N GLN A 788 63.75 -12.29 -75.42
CA GLN A 788 65.01 -11.53 -75.52
C GLN A 788 65.83 -11.77 -76.81
N HIS A 789 65.48 -12.77 -77.64
CA HIS A 789 66.29 -13.17 -78.79
C HIS A 789 65.93 -12.43 -80.09
N GLU A 790 64.71 -11.92 -80.21
CA GLU A 790 64.17 -11.37 -81.46
C GLU A 790 64.57 -9.90 -81.70
N ASP A 791 64.79 -9.11 -80.64
CA ASP A 791 65.11 -7.67 -80.72
C ASP A 791 66.54 -7.37 -81.21
N THR A 792 67.47 -8.32 -81.10
CA THR A 792 68.91 -8.07 -81.30
C THR A 792 69.36 -8.17 -82.77
N LEU A 793 68.59 -8.81 -83.66
CA LEU A 793 69.05 -9.18 -85.01
C LEU A 793 68.92 -8.04 -86.05
N THR A 794 68.00 -7.10 -85.84
CA THR A 794 67.58 -6.08 -86.82
C THR A 794 68.48 -4.84 -86.86
N GLU A 795 69.13 -4.47 -85.75
CA GLU A 795 69.88 -3.20 -85.62
C GLU A 795 71.31 -3.25 -86.23
N ARG A 796 71.85 -4.45 -86.50
CA ARG A 796 73.26 -4.62 -86.94
C ARG A 796 73.56 -4.15 -88.36
N GLN A 797 72.64 -4.38 -89.30
CA GLN A 797 72.92 -4.23 -90.74
C GLN A 797 72.98 -2.76 -91.20
N ARG A 798 72.35 -1.83 -90.47
CA ARG A 798 72.19 -0.42 -90.84
C ARG A 798 73.48 0.42 -90.71
N LEU A 799 74.41 0.01 -89.86
CA LEU A 799 75.48 0.88 -89.36
C LEU A 799 76.80 0.75 -90.15
N LEU A 800 76.99 -0.24 -91.04
CA LEU A 800 78.28 -0.47 -91.70
C LEU A 800 78.56 0.50 -92.87
N GLY A 801 77.53 1.06 -93.51
CA GLY A 801 77.68 1.84 -94.75
C GLY A 801 78.12 3.31 -94.59
N ILE A 802 77.88 3.94 -93.44
CA ILE A 802 78.07 5.39 -93.24
C ILE A 802 79.51 5.76 -92.83
N GLN A 803 80.38 4.78 -92.50
CA GLN A 803 81.68 5.04 -91.86
C GLN A 803 82.79 5.52 -92.81
N THR A 804 82.73 5.14 -94.09
CA THR A 804 83.89 5.24 -95.01
C THR A 804 84.07 6.62 -95.63
N GLU A 805 83.01 7.42 -95.73
CA GLU A 805 83.00 8.63 -96.57
C GLU A 805 83.48 9.89 -95.83
N LEU A 806 83.37 9.90 -94.50
CA LEU A 806 83.55 11.10 -93.68
C LEU A 806 85.02 11.37 -93.28
N LYS A 807 85.91 10.37 -93.41
CA LYS A 807 87.33 10.48 -92.99
C LYS A 807 88.18 11.40 -93.88
N ARG A 808 87.78 11.59 -95.14
CA ARG A 808 88.60 12.29 -96.16
C ARG A 808 88.47 13.82 -96.10
N LYS A 809 87.33 14.37 -95.67
CA LYS A 809 87.05 15.83 -95.69
C LYS A 809 87.67 16.61 -94.53
N ILE A 810 88.02 15.93 -93.45
CA ILE A 810 88.44 16.57 -92.19
C ILE A 810 89.86 17.14 -92.27
N GLY A 811 90.76 16.51 -93.03
CA GLY A 811 92.18 16.84 -93.04
C GLY A 811 92.53 18.21 -93.66
N ASP A 812 91.81 18.66 -94.68
CA ASP A 812 92.16 19.89 -95.43
C ASP A 812 91.79 21.20 -94.70
N ILE A 813 90.94 21.11 -93.67
CA ILE A 813 90.41 22.30 -92.97
C ILE A 813 91.28 22.67 -91.75
N ASP A 814 92.09 21.74 -91.25
CA ASP A 814 92.93 21.92 -90.07
C ASP A 814 94.06 22.94 -90.25
N ASP A 815 94.70 22.97 -91.42
CA ASP A 815 95.89 23.80 -91.65
C ASP A 815 95.61 25.32 -91.71
N LYS A 816 94.37 25.74 -92.01
CA LYS A 816 94.00 27.16 -92.14
C LYS A 816 93.56 27.81 -90.83
N ILE A 817 93.08 27.02 -89.86
CA ILE A 817 92.57 27.50 -88.58
C ILE A 817 93.71 27.95 -87.65
N GLY A 818 94.84 27.22 -87.65
CA GLY A 818 95.94 27.45 -86.70
C GLY A 818 96.66 28.81 -86.80
N GLY A 819 96.53 29.52 -87.92
CA GLY A 819 97.12 30.86 -88.11
C GLY A 819 96.36 31.98 -87.40
N PHE A 820 95.03 31.88 -87.28
CA PHE A 820 94.18 32.92 -86.69
C PHE A 820 93.95 32.75 -85.18
N GLU A 821 94.11 31.54 -84.63
CA GLU A 821 93.87 31.26 -83.22
C GLU A 821 94.85 31.95 -82.26
N LYS A 822 96.12 32.12 -82.65
CA LYS A 822 97.15 32.75 -81.80
C LYS A 822 96.86 34.22 -81.45
N HIS A 823 96.06 34.94 -82.25
CA HIS A 823 95.74 36.34 -81.99
C HIS A 823 94.48 36.50 -81.11
N ALA A 824 93.53 35.55 -81.20
CA ALA A 824 92.33 35.52 -80.37
C ALA A 824 92.63 35.11 -78.91
N ASP A 825 93.58 34.19 -78.69
CA ASP A 825 93.94 33.67 -77.36
C ASP A 825 94.40 34.75 -76.36
N GLY A 826 95.10 35.81 -76.85
CA GLY A 826 95.56 36.90 -76.01
C GLY A 826 94.44 37.75 -75.41
N LEU A 827 93.36 37.97 -76.17
CA LEU A 827 92.19 38.76 -75.75
C LEU A 827 91.19 37.93 -74.92
N GLN A 828 91.17 36.62 -75.13
CA GLN A 828 90.27 35.68 -74.43
C GLN A 828 90.69 35.42 -72.96
N SER A 829 91.98 35.55 -72.62
CA SER A 829 92.46 35.38 -71.24
C SER A 829 91.92 36.46 -70.28
N LEU A 830 91.85 37.72 -70.73
CA LEU A 830 91.32 38.86 -69.96
C LEU A 830 89.80 38.75 -69.71
N HIS A 831 89.05 38.29 -70.70
CA HIS A 831 87.61 38.00 -70.56
C HIS A 831 87.35 36.87 -69.54
N THR A 832 88.18 35.82 -69.56
CA THR A 832 88.04 34.66 -68.67
C THR A 832 88.28 35.02 -67.20
N ALA A 833 89.25 35.91 -66.90
CA ALA A 833 89.50 36.36 -65.53
C ALA A 833 88.34 37.17 -64.92
N ALA A 834 87.64 37.98 -65.72
CA ALA A 834 86.47 38.73 -65.28
C ALA A 834 85.25 37.82 -65.02
N ILE A 835 85.06 36.78 -65.84
CA ILE A 835 84.00 35.77 -65.64
C ILE A 835 84.20 35.02 -64.32
N GLN A 836 85.42 34.59 -64.01
CA GLN A 836 85.69 33.83 -62.78
C GLN A 836 85.33 34.60 -61.49
N GLN A 837 85.51 35.92 -61.46
CA GLN A 837 85.14 36.73 -60.28
C GLN A 837 83.63 36.96 -60.18
N LYS A 838 82.93 37.06 -61.32
CA LYS A 838 81.46 37.05 -61.36
C LYS A 838 80.91 35.72 -60.84
N GLU A 839 81.44 34.59 -61.31
CA GLU A 839 81.00 33.25 -60.90
C GLU A 839 81.11 33.03 -59.38
N LYS A 840 82.20 33.47 -58.75
CA LYS A 840 82.34 33.40 -57.28
C LYS A 840 81.27 34.19 -56.52
N SER A 841 80.91 35.37 -57.02
CA SER A 841 79.89 36.22 -56.40
C SER A 841 78.48 35.64 -56.60
N VAL A 842 78.22 35.04 -57.76
CA VAL A 842 76.97 34.32 -58.07
C VAL A 842 76.83 33.07 -57.20
N LEU A 843 77.89 32.31 -56.99
CA LEU A 843 77.92 31.16 -56.06
C LEU A 843 77.57 31.57 -54.63
N ALA A 844 78.17 32.64 -54.11
CA ALA A 844 77.85 33.15 -52.77
C ALA A 844 76.38 33.60 -52.64
N SER A 845 75.82 34.24 -53.67
CA SER A 845 74.40 34.58 -53.71
C SER A 845 73.51 33.32 -53.77
N SER A 846 73.90 32.30 -54.53
CA SER A 846 73.16 31.04 -54.63
C SER A 846 73.17 30.25 -53.32
N GLU A 847 74.27 30.25 -52.58
CA GLU A 847 74.37 29.61 -51.26
C GLU A 847 73.47 30.30 -50.22
N ALA A 848 73.37 31.63 -50.26
CA ALA A 848 72.48 32.39 -49.40
C ALA A 848 71.00 32.08 -49.70
N ILE A 849 70.63 31.98 -50.99
CA ILE A 849 69.27 31.58 -51.42
C ILE A 849 68.94 30.16 -50.92
N GLN A 850 69.83 29.18 -51.11
CA GLN A 850 69.59 27.82 -50.63
C GLN A 850 69.41 27.74 -49.11
N LYS A 851 70.13 28.56 -48.33
CA LYS A 851 69.96 28.62 -46.87
C LYS A 851 68.61 29.22 -46.49
N ILE A 852 68.13 30.22 -47.21
CA ILE A 852 66.80 30.81 -47.02
C ILE A 852 65.70 29.79 -47.38
N GLU A 853 65.82 29.10 -48.52
CA GLU A 853 64.85 28.06 -48.93
C GLU A 853 64.75 26.92 -47.92
N ARG A 854 65.89 26.50 -47.34
CA ARG A 854 65.89 25.51 -46.25
C ARG A 854 65.21 26.03 -44.98
N GLN A 855 65.45 27.29 -44.62
CA GLN A 855 64.81 27.91 -43.47
C GLN A 855 63.30 28.11 -43.69
N ASP A 856 62.89 28.39 -44.93
CA ASP A 856 61.48 28.49 -45.32
C ASP A 856 60.75 27.16 -45.20
N ALA A 857 61.39 26.05 -45.58
CA ALA A 857 60.84 24.72 -45.36
C ALA A 857 60.63 24.42 -43.87
N ILE A 858 61.59 24.81 -43.02
CA ILE A 858 61.50 24.63 -41.55
C ILE A 858 60.38 25.48 -40.95
N ILE A 859 60.25 26.75 -41.38
CA ILE A 859 59.18 27.64 -40.91
C ILE A 859 57.81 27.09 -41.31
N LEU A 860 57.67 26.59 -42.54
CA LEU A 860 56.42 26.00 -43.01
C LEU A 860 56.02 24.78 -42.19
N GLU A 861 56.98 23.90 -41.88
CA GLU A 861 56.75 22.71 -41.05
C GLU A 861 56.39 23.07 -39.60
N LEU A 862 57.08 24.06 -39.01
CA LEU A 862 56.79 24.54 -37.66
C LEU A 862 55.45 25.30 -37.58
N ALA A 863 55.07 26.02 -38.64
CA ALA A 863 53.79 26.72 -38.73
C ALA A 863 52.62 25.73 -38.79
N ASP A 864 52.73 24.69 -39.64
CA ASP A 864 51.76 23.60 -39.71
C ASP A 864 51.66 22.83 -38.37
N ALA A 865 52.80 22.58 -37.71
CA ALA A 865 52.82 21.96 -36.38
C ALA A 865 52.17 22.84 -35.28
N ALA A 866 52.38 24.16 -35.32
CA ALA A 866 51.78 25.10 -34.37
C ALA A 866 50.27 25.26 -34.60
N GLU A 867 49.82 25.31 -35.87
CA GLU A 867 48.41 25.38 -36.24
C GLU A 867 47.67 24.11 -35.80
N LYS A 868 48.23 22.92 -36.09
CA LYS A 868 47.69 21.63 -35.62
C LYS A 868 47.63 21.54 -34.10
N ALA A 869 48.62 22.08 -33.39
CA ALA A 869 48.61 22.13 -31.93
C ALA A 869 47.52 23.07 -31.38
N GLU A 870 47.31 24.25 -31.99
CA GLU A 870 46.23 25.17 -31.62
C GLU A 870 44.83 24.61 -31.95
N GLU A 871 44.68 23.89 -33.07
CA GLU A 871 43.46 23.17 -33.44
C GLU A 871 43.16 22.06 -32.44
N HIS A 872 44.16 21.25 -32.07
CA HIS A 872 44.02 20.22 -31.05
C HIS A 872 43.59 20.79 -29.68
N VAL A 873 44.12 21.96 -29.29
CA VAL A 873 43.69 22.66 -28.07
C VAL A 873 42.23 23.10 -28.18
N ARG A 874 41.79 23.62 -29.33
CA ARG A 874 40.39 24.00 -29.56
C ARG A 874 39.45 22.81 -29.45
N ASP A 875 39.82 21.68 -30.03
CA ASP A 875 39.04 20.44 -29.98
C ASP A 875 38.93 19.93 -28.53
N GLN A 876 40.03 19.87 -27.80
CA GLN A 876 40.01 19.46 -26.38
C GLN A 876 39.20 20.43 -25.49
N ILE A 877 39.22 21.73 -25.76
CA ILE A 877 38.36 22.70 -25.05
C ILE A 877 36.88 22.41 -25.36
N ALA A 878 36.53 22.17 -26.61
CA ALA A 878 35.16 21.85 -27.01
C ALA A 878 34.68 20.54 -26.37
N GLU A 879 35.55 19.54 -26.23
CA GLU A 879 35.26 18.30 -25.51
C GLU A 879 35.13 18.49 -24.00
N ALA A 880 36.04 19.26 -23.37
CA ALA A 880 35.98 19.54 -21.94
C ALA A 880 34.73 20.36 -21.54
N GLN A 881 34.31 21.31 -22.39
CA GLN A 881 33.09 22.11 -22.17
C GLN A 881 31.80 21.27 -22.23
N LYS A 882 31.78 20.14 -22.95
CA LYS A 882 30.66 19.19 -22.92
C LYS A 882 30.52 18.52 -21.55
N VAL A 883 31.61 18.38 -20.80
CA VAL A 883 31.64 17.75 -19.47
C VAL A 883 31.33 18.76 -18.34
N GLY A 884 31.73 20.02 -18.48
CA GLY A 884 31.37 21.11 -17.56
C GLY A 884 32.26 22.36 -17.65
N ALA A 885 31.98 23.38 -16.83
CA ALA A 885 32.71 24.65 -16.80
C ALA A 885 34.15 24.52 -16.26
N GLU A 886 35.02 25.47 -16.63
CA GLU A 886 36.45 25.48 -16.28
C GLU A 886 36.67 25.52 -14.75
N VAL A 887 37.55 24.64 -14.27
CA VAL A 887 37.88 24.48 -12.84
C VAL A 887 39.34 24.83 -12.60
N ARG A 888 39.65 25.57 -11.53
CA ARG A 888 41.04 25.83 -11.11
C ARG A 888 41.74 24.53 -10.69
N LEU A 889 42.79 24.17 -11.41
CA LEU A 889 43.69 23.04 -11.09
C LEU A 889 44.77 23.48 -10.08
N GLY A 890 45.19 22.58 -9.20
CA GLY A 890 46.30 22.82 -8.27
C GLY A 890 47.68 22.55 -8.91
N PRO A 891 48.79 23.01 -8.32
CA PRO A 891 50.15 22.87 -8.89
C PRO A 891 50.64 21.41 -9.07
N ASN A 892 49.95 20.43 -8.46
CA ASN A 892 50.32 19.01 -8.42
C ASN A 892 49.32 18.09 -9.15
N ASP A 893 48.33 18.65 -9.84
CA ASP A 893 47.25 17.92 -10.53
C ASP A 893 47.66 17.62 -12.00
N THR A 894 48.52 16.62 -12.21
CA THR A 894 48.92 16.12 -13.55
C THR A 894 47.90 15.10 -14.09
N THR A 895 47.68 15.06 -15.41
CA THR A 895 46.73 14.14 -16.08
C THR A 895 46.90 12.69 -15.60
N GLN A 896 48.14 12.19 -15.55
CA GLN A 896 48.46 10.80 -15.15
C GLN A 896 48.07 10.45 -13.70
N LYS A 897 48.19 11.38 -12.75
CA LYS A 897 47.82 11.12 -11.34
C LYS A 897 46.30 11.09 -11.15
N ILE A 898 45.58 11.92 -11.90
CA ILE A 898 44.12 11.94 -11.88
C ILE A 898 43.58 10.68 -12.56
N GLU A 899 44.17 10.28 -13.69
CA GLU A 899 43.84 9.05 -14.42
C GLU A 899 44.07 7.78 -13.60
N ALA A 900 45.21 7.65 -12.92
CA ALA A 900 45.47 6.53 -12.01
C ALA A 900 44.42 6.44 -10.88
N ARG A 901 43.98 7.58 -10.35
CA ARG A 901 42.96 7.65 -9.30
C ARG A 901 41.55 7.35 -9.84
N LEU A 902 41.24 7.77 -11.07
CA LEU A 902 40.02 7.40 -11.78
C LEU A 902 39.95 5.89 -12.00
N ASN A 903 41.02 5.28 -12.53
CA ASN A 903 41.10 3.83 -12.76
C ASN A 903 40.92 3.03 -11.46
N GLN A 904 41.50 3.49 -10.34
CA GLN A 904 41.31 2.87 -9.04
C GLN A 904 39.86 2.95 -8.56
N LEU A 905 39.23 4.13 -8.66
CA LEU A 905 37.84 4.35 -8.25
C LEU A 905 36.85 3.57 -9.13
N GLU A 906 37.10 3.48 -10.44
CA GLU A 906 36.30 2.69 -11.36
C GLU A 906 36.41 1.19 -11.09
N ALA A 907 37.61 0.69 -10.77
CA ALA A 907 37.80 -0.70 -10.35
C ALA A 907 37.04 -1.00 -9.04
N ASP A 908 37.05 -0.07 -8.08
CA ASP A 908 36.29 -0.20 -6.83
C ASP A 908 34.77 -0.15 -7.07
N ILE A 909 34.28 0.71 -7.96
CA ILE A 909 32.88 0.75 -8.39
C ILE A 909 32.48 -0.57 -9.05
N ARG A 910 33.28 -1.10 -9.98
CA ARG A 910 33.01 -2.40 -10.64
C ARG A 910 32.93 -3.55 -9.63
N LYS A 911 33.85 -3.60 -8.65
CA LYS A 911 33.81 -4.61 -7.57
C LYS A 911 32.56 -4.48 -6.69
N LYS A 912 32.14 -3.26 -6.38
CA LYS A 912 30.92 -3.01 -5.58
C LYS A 912 29.65 -3.31 -6.38
N ASP A 913 29.58 -2.91 -7.65
CA ASP A 913 28.46 -3.19 -8.54
C ASP A 913 28.26 -4.70 -8.78
N ALA A 914 29.35 -5.47 -8.91
CA ALA A 914 29.30 -6.93 -8.99
C ALA A 914 28.69 -7.58 -7.73
N ARG A 915 28.87 -6.97 -6.55
CA ARG A 915 28.24 -7.43 -5.29
C ARG A 915 26.78 -7.00 -5.14
N ILE A 916 26.40 -5.89 -5.79
CA ILE A 916 25.04 -5.31 -5.74
C ILE A 916 24.08 -6.10 -6.63
N GLY A 917 24.53 -6.53 -7.82
CA GLY A 917 23.85 -7.54 -8.67
C GLY A 917 22.45 -7.18 -9.20
N ALA A 918 21.91 -6.00 -8.91
CA ALA A 918 20.58 -5.55 -9.31
C ALA A 918 20.54 -4.02 -9.56
N SER A 919 19.53 -3.55 -10.30
CA SER A 919 19.34 -2.11 -10.60
C SER A 919 19.10 -1.28 -9.33
N SER A 920 19.66 -0.07 -9.25
CA SER A 920 19.57 0.84 -8.10
C SER A 920 18.14 1.08 -7.62
N GLU A 921 17.21 1.28 -8.56
CA GLU A 921 15.81 1.54 -8.28
C GLU A 921 15.11 0.32 -7.64
N LYS A 922 15.46 -0.89 -8.09
CA LYS A 922 14.92 -2.14 -7.53
C LYS A 922 15.38 -2.38 -6.10
N ILE A 923 16.61 -2.03 -5.76
CA ILE A 923 17.15 -2.18 -4.40
C ILE A 923 16.54 -1.15 -3.45
N ALA A 924 16.38 0.10 -3.91
CA ALA A 924 15.69 1.13 -3.14
C ALA A 924 14.22 0.75 -2.89
N LYS A 925 13.54 0.20 -3.90
CA LYS A 925 12.17 -0.30 -3.79
C LYS A 925 12.07 -1.52 -2.85
N ASP A 926 12.93 -2.52 -3.01
CA ASP A 926 12.97 -3.73 -2.16
C ASP A 926 13.22 -3.36 -0.68
N CYS A 927 14.17 -2.45 -0.41
CA CYS A 927 14.41 -1.95 0.95
C CYS A 927 13.19 -1.25 1.53
N ARG A 928 12.48 -0.43 0.73
CA ARG A 928 11.27 0.26 1.16
C ARG A 928 10.14 -0.74 1.45
N GLU A 929 9.86 -1.65 0.52
CA GLU A 929 8.80 -2.65 0.66
C GLU A 929 9.04 -3.56 1.87
N LYS A 930 10.26 -4.05 2.08
CA LYS A 930 10.59 -4.88 3.24
C LYS A 930 10.49 -4.10 4.55
N THR A 931 10.85 -2.82 4.55
CA THR A 931 10.70 -1.94 5.72
C THR A 931 9.24 -1.65 6.05
N GLU A 932 8.42 -1.36 5.05
CA GLU A 932 6.98 -1.17 5.22
C GLU A 932 6.30 -2.44 5.72
N LYS A 933 6.63 -3.61 5.15
CA LYS A 933 6.10 -4.90 5.62
C LYS A 933 6.47 -5.20 7.06
N TYR A 934 7.74 -5.02 7.43
CA TYR A 934 8.20 -5.20 8.81
C TYR A 934 7.47 -4.25 9.78
N ASN A 935 7.36 -2.97 9.44
CA ASN A 935 6.71 -1.98 10.30
C ASN A 935 5.21 -2.25 10.45
N ALA A 936 4.52 -2.62 9.35
CA ALA A 936 3.11 -2.95 9.38
C ALA A 936 2.83 -4.20 10.24
N ALA A 937 3.62 -5.27 10.05
CA ALA A 937 3.49 -6.48 10.86
C ALA A 937 3.76 -6.21 12.35
N ARG A 938 4.76 -5.37 12.65
CA ARG A 938 5.08 -4.96 14.01
C ARG A 938 3.97 -4.13 14.66
N GLU A 939 3.34 -3.23 13.90
CA GLU A 939 2.22 -2.43 14.39
C GLU A 939 0.99 -3.29 14.66
N GLU A 940 0.68 -4.24 13.77
CA GLU A 940 -0.40 -5.21 13.93
C GLU A 940 -0.22 -6.06 15.20
N VAL A 941 0.99 -6.58 15.44
CA VAL A 941 1.30 -7.34 16.66
C VAL A 941 1.21 -6.46 17.90
N ALA A 942 1.71 -5.21 17.86
CA ALA A 942 1.62 -4.29 18.98
C ALA A 942 0.16 -3.88 19.30
N ASP A 943 -0.71 -3.81 18.31
CA ASP A 943 -2.16 -3.63 18.52
C ASP A 943 -2.77 -4.87 19.16
N LEU A 944 -2.44 -6.08 18.66
CA LEU A 944 -2.96 -7.34 19.20
C LEU A 944 -2.50 -7.57 20.65
N GLU A 945 -1.24 -7.28 20.98
CA GLU A 945 -0.71 -7.32 22.35
C GLU A 945 -1.46 -6.37 23.28
N ARG A 946 -1.76 -5.14 22.83
CA ARG A 946 -2.56 -4.18 23.61
C ARG A 946 -3.97 -4.71 23.91
N VAL A 947 -4.62 -5.30 22.90
CA VAL A 947 -5.95 -5.92 23.09
C VAL A 947 -5.85 -7.12 24.02
N HIS A 948 -4.84 -7.97 23.85
CA HIS A 948 -4.62 -9.14 24.70
C HIS A 948 -4.43 -8.74 26.17
N GLN A 949 -3.56 -7.76 26.45
CA GLN A 949 -3.36 -7.23 27.81
C GLN A 949 -4.64 -6.65 28.42
N ALA A 950 -5.42 -5.90 27.63
CA ALA A 950 -6.70 -5.37 28.09
C ALA A 950 -7.71 -6.48 28.42
N LEU A 951 -7.76 -7.55 27.61
CA LEU A 951 -8.58 -8.72 27.89
C LEU A 951 -8.11 -9.45 29.15
N GLN A 952 -6.80 -9.58 29.35
CA GLN A 952 -6.21 -10.21 30.54
C GLN A 952 -6.58 -9.47 31.81
N GLN A 953 -6.38 -8.15 31.85
CA GLN A 953 -6.78 -7.31 32.97
C GLN A 953 -8.30 -7.43 33.24
N ALA A 954 -9.11 -7.36 32.18
CA ALA A 954 -10.56 -7.47 32.31
C ALA A 954 -11.02 -8.88 32.74
N PHE A 955 -10.22 -9.93 32.52
CA PHE A 955 -10.48 -11.27 33.03
C PHE A 955 -10.13 -11.36 34.53
N GLU A 956 -8.96 -10.85 34.92
CA GLU A 956 -8.50 -10.82 36.31
C GLU A 956 -9.47 -10.06 37.22
N GLU A 957 -9.88 -8.84 36.82
CA GLU A 957 -10.87 -8.05 37.57
C GLU A 957 -12.22 -8.78 37.71
N ARG A 958 -12.65 -9.50 36.66
CA ARG A 958 -13.91 -10.24 36.67
C ARG A 958 -13.84 -11.49 37.54
N MET A 959 -12.70 -12.18 37.55
CA MET A 959 -12.45 -13.32 38.42
C MET A 959 -12.38 -12.92 39.89
N GLU A 960 -11.76 -11.77 40.19
CA GLU A 960 -11.76 -11.19 41.53
C GLU A 960 -13.19 -10.87 42.00
N ARG A 961 -13.98 -10.19 41.16
CA ARG A 961 -15.41 -9.92 41.44
C ARG A 961 -16.23 -11.18 41.60
N TRP A 962 -15.98 -12.22 40.80
CA TRP A 962 -16.63 -13.52 40.96
C TRP A 962 -16.31 -14.15 42.32
N GLY A 963 -15.05 -14.09 42.74
CA GLY A 963 -14.62 -14.54 44.06
C GLY A 963 -15.33 -13.78 45.18
N TYR A 964 -15.40 -12.45 45.07
CA TYR A 964 -16.15 -11.59 45.99
C TYR A 964 -17.65 -11.91 46.02
N PHE A 965 -18.31 -12.02 44.86
CA PHE A 965 -19.73 -12.37 44.79
C PHE A 965 -20.01 -13.73 45.39
N ARG A 966 -19.15 -14.73 45.15
CA ARG A 966 -19.28 -16.06 45.77
C ARG A 966 -19.22 -15.95 47.28
N LYS A 967 -18.24 -15.24 47.84
CA LYS A 967 -18.11 -15.00 49.29
C LYS A 967 -19.34 -14.27 49.84
N TYR A 968 -19.72 -13.14 49.23
CA TYR A 968 -20.85 -12.32 49.62
C TYR A 968 -22.16 -13.13 49.68
N ILE A 969 -22.47 -13.85 48.60
CA ILE A 969 -23.70 -14.64 48.50
C ILE A 969 -23.69 -15.80 49.52
N SER A 970 -22.54 -16.42 49.74
CA SER A 970 -22.40 -17.45 50.78
C SER A 970 -22.64 -16.89 52.18
N VAL A 971 -22.04 -15.76 52.54
CA VAL A 971 -22.26 -15.08 53.83
C VAL A 971 -23.73 -14.67 54.01
N GLN A 972 -24.33 -14.05 52.97
CA GLN A 972 -25.75 -13.69 52.96
C GLN A 972 -26.63 -14.93 53.19
N SER A 973 -26.35 -16.03 52.48
CA SER A 973 -27.09 -17.28 52.62
C SER A 973 -26.95 -17.87 54.03
N ARG A 974 -25.74 -17.84 54.62
CA ARG A 974 -25.48 -18.30 56.01
C ARG A 974 -26.36 -17.55 56.99
N TYR A 975 -26.35 -16.22 56.94
CA TYR A 975 -27.10 -15.39 57.87
C TYR A 975 -28.61 -15.55 57.67
N GLN A 976 -29.10 -15.47 56.43
CA GLN A 976 -30.52 -15.59 56.12
C GLN A 976 -31.08 -16.96 56.53
N PHE A 977 -30.29 -18.02 56.36
CA PHE A 977 -30.66 -19.35 56.83
C PHE A 977 -30.82 -19.41 58.35
N ARG A 978 -29.84 -18.90 59.10
CA ARG A 978 -29.87 -18.86 60.57
C ARG A 978 -31.07 -18.05 61.07
N PHE A 979 -31.35 -16.91 60.44
CA PHE A 979 -32.52 -16.09 60.75
C PHE A 979 -33.84 -16.85 60.56
N LEU A 980 -34.02 -17.53 59.42
CA LEU A 980 -35.23 -18.31 59.13
C LEU A 980 -35.41 -19.51 60.08
N MET A 981 -34.31 -20.12 60.55
CA MET A 981 -34.35 -21.22 61.52
C MET A 981 -34.72 -20.74 62.93
N SER A 982 -34.30 -19.53 63.32
CA SER A 982 -34.57 -18.95 64.64
C SER A 982 -36.07 -18.68 64.89
N GLU A 983 -36.87 -18.52 63.83
CA GLU A 983 -38.33 -18.37 63.91
C GLU A 983 -39.02 -19.56 64.60
N ARG A 984 -38.37 -20.73 64.64
CA ARG A 984 -38.89 -21.94 65.28
C ARG A 984 -37.98 -22.47 66.39
N GLU A 985 -37.16 -21.61 67.00
CA GLU A 985 -36.23 -21.97 68.09
C GLU A 985 -35.25 -23.08 67.69
N PHE A 986 -34.83 -23.10 66.42
CA PHE A 986 -33.72 -23.94 65.96
C PHE A 986 -32.51 -23.06 65.68
N ASP A 987 -31.33 -23.49 66.11
CA ASP A 987 -30.06 -22.94 65.65
C ASP A 987 -29.61 -23.71 64.40
N GLY A 988 -29.39 -22.96 63.31
CA GLY A 988 -29.06 -23.50 62.01
C GLY A 988 -27.80 -22.85 61.47
N LYS A 989 -26.80 -23.66 61.12
CA LYS A 989 -25.52 -23.22 60.54
C LYS A 989 -25.32 -23.81 59.14
N LEU A 990 -24.88 -22.95 58.20
CA LEU A 990 -24.45 -23.34 56.86
C LEU A 990 -22.93 -23.28 56.78
N ALA A 991 -22.31 -24.42 56.42
CA ALA A 991 -20.87 -24.50 56.20
C ALA A 991 -20.59 -24.72 54.71
N PHE A 992 -19.99 -23.71 54.07
CA PHE A 992 -19.56 -23.77 52.67
C PHE A 992 -18.09 -24.17 52.60
N ASP A 993 -17.79 -25.28 51.94
CA ASP A 993 -16.43 -25.62 51.51
C ASP A 993 -16.34 -25.45 49.99
N HIS A 994 -15.90 -24.26 49.57
CA HIS A 994 -15.76 -23.94 48.16
C HIS A 994 -14.61 -24.69 47.47
N LYS A 995 -13.63 -25.22 48.21
CA LYS A 995 -12.49 -25.95 47.63
C LYS A 995 -12.91 -27.38 47.29
N ARG A 996 -13.65 -28.03 48.18
CA ARG A 996 -14.18 -29.38 47.96
C ARG A 996 -15.52 -29.38 47.21
N GLY A 997 -16.18 -28.23 47.11
CA GLY A 997 -17.47 -28.09 46.45
C GLY A 997 -18.61 -28.71 47.25
N VAL A 998 -18.63 -28.48 48.56
CA VAL A 998 -19.55 -29.12 49.51
C VAL A 998 -20.30 -28.06 50.32
N LEU A 999 -21.61 -28.24 50.52
CA LEU A 999 -22.45 -27.40 51.36
C LEU A 999 -23.13 -28.24 52.44
N GLN A 1000 -22.71 -28.05 53.70
CA GLN A 1000 -23.23 -28.77 54.85
C GLN A 1000 -24.24 -27.93 55.63
N LEU A 1001 -25.31 -28.60 56.06
CA LEU A 1001 -26.37 -28.03 56.88
C LEU A 1001 -26.26 -28.65 58.28
N LYS A 1002 -26.10 -27.82 59.31
CA LYS A 1002 -26.09 -28.25 60.71
C LYS A 1002 -27.27 -27.61 61.42
N VAL A 1003 -28.08 -28.41 62.13
CA VAL A 1003 -29.32 -27.94 62.78
C VAL A 1003 -29.42 -28.54 64.18
N GLN A 1004 -29.74 -27.71 65.17
CA GLN A 1004 -29.95 -28.12 66.56
C GLN A 1004 -31.19 -27.42 67.16
N PRO A 1005 -32.07 -28.11 67.90
CA PRO A 1005 -33.14 -27.46 68.65
C PRO A 1005 -32.56 -26.65 69.82
N SER A 1006 -32.95 -25.38 69.98
CA SER A 1006 -32.44 -24.49 71.05
C SER A 1006 -32.69 -25.00 72.48
N GLN A 1007 -33.61 -25.95 72.67
CA GLN A 1007 -33.98 -26.48 73.99
C GLN A 1007 -33.12 -27.70 74.45
N GLN A 1008 -32.30 -28.30 73.58
CA GLN A 1008 -31.40 -29.40 73.92
C GLN A 1008 -29.94 -29.01 73.64
N ALA A 1009 -29.35 -28.22 74.53
CA ALA A 1009 -27.92 -27.93 74.55
C ALA A 1009 -27.13 -29.13 75.09
N THR A 1010 -26.98 -30.17 74.25
CA THR A 1010 -25.91 -31.16 74.42
C THR A 1010 -24.88 -30.94 73.32
N ASP A 1011 -23.60 -31.03 73.68
CA ASP A 1011 -22.39 -30.62 72.95
C ASP A 1011 -22.08 -31.43 71.65
N THR A 1012 -23.09 -32.02 71.02
CA THR A 1012 -22.97 -32.84 69.80
C THR A 1012 -23.93 -32.35 68.72
N GLN A 1013 -23.40 -31.49 67.84
CA GLN A 1013 -24.07 -31.04 66.62
C GLN A 1013 -24.51 -32.25 65.76
N ARG A 1014 -25.79 -32.33 65.41
CA ARG A 1014 -26.34 -33.45 64.62
C ARG A 1014 -26.32 -33.12 63.12
N ASN A 1015 -25.78 -34.02 62.31
CA ASN A 1015 -25.85 -33.93 60.85
C ASN A 1015 -27.28 -34.21 60.36
N THR A 1016 -27.70 -33.63 59.22
CA THR A 1016 -29.04 -33.82 58.62
C THR A 1016 -29.52 -35.28 58.46
N LYS A 1017 -28.62 -36.27 58.49
CA LYS A 1017 -28.93 -37.70 58.44
C LYS A 1017 -29.57 -38.25 59.73
N THR A 1018 -29.47 -37.54 60.86
CA THR A 1018 -29.99 -37.95 62.18
C THR A 1018 -31.16 -37.09 62.67
N LEU A 1019 -31.69 -36.20 61.82
CA LEU A 1019 -32.87 -35.38 62.10
C LEU A 1019 -34.18 -36.15 61.82
N SER A 1020 -35.27 -35.75 62.51
CA SER A 1020 -36.62 -36.24 62.17
C SER A 1020 -36.98 -35.85 60.72
N GLY A 1021 -37.76 -36.69 60.01
CA GLY A 1021 -38.17 -36.42 58.62
C GLY A 1021 -38.78 -35.01 58.43
N GLY A 1022 -39.46 -34.53 59.47
CA GLY A 1022 -40.06 -33.21 59.48
C GLY A 1022 -39.06 -32.07 59.63
N GLU A 1023 -38.02 -32.23 60.44
CA GLU A 1023 -36.96 -31.23 60.66
C GLU A 1023 -36.06 -31.10 59.42
N LYS A 1024 -35.81 -32.24 58.75
CA LYS A 1024 -35.10 -32.27 57.48
C LYS A 1024 -35.83 -31.47 56.40
N SER A 1025 -37.14 -31.71 56.24
CA SER A 1025 -37.97 -31.00 55.26
C SER A 1025 -38.03 -29.49 55.53
N PHE A 1026 -38.17 -29.09 56.80
CA PHE A 1026 -38.19 -27.69 57.22
C PHE A 1026 -36.86 -26.98 56.95
N SER A 1027 -35.75 -27.57 57.38
CA SER A 1027 -34.42 -26.99 57.18
C SER A 1027 -34.05 -26.86 55.70
N GLN A 1028 -34.50 -27.76 54.82
CA GLN A 1028 -34.29 -27.61 53.38
C GLN A 1028 -35.14 -26.49 52.76
N ILE A 1029 -36.36 -26.24 53.25
CA ILE A 1029 -37.16 -25.08 52.83
C ILE A 1029 -36.50 -23.77 53.28
N CYS A 1030 -35.97 -23.72 54.51
CA CYS A 1030 -35.20 -22.55 54.97
C CYS A 1030 -33.96 -22.32 54.09
N LEU A 1031 -33.26 -23.39 53.66
CA LEU A 1031 -32.16 -23.29 52.71
C LEU A 1031 -32.65 -22.75 51.35
N LEU A 1032 -33.75 -23.27 50.81
CA LEU A 1032 -34.32 -22.79 49.55
C LEU A 1032 -34.62 -21.29 49.59
N LEU A 1033 -35.27 -20.82 50.67
CA LEU A 1033 -35.61 -19.42 50.87
C LEU A 1033 -34.36 -18.55 51.04
N ALA A 1034 -33.34 -19.03 51.77
CA ALA A 1034 -32.08 -18.33 51.93
C ALA A 1034 -31.35 -18.15 50.59
N LEU A 1035 -31.37 -19.18 49.73
CA LEU A 1035 -30.78 -19.09 48.39
C LEU A 1035 -31.58 -18.19 47.44
N TRP A 1036 -32.91 -18.17 47.56
CA TRP A 1036 -33.78 -17.34 46.72
C TRP A 1036 -33.58 -15.84 46.90
N GLU A 1037 -33.20 -15.41 48.09
CA GLU A 1037 -32.91 -14.00 48.38
C GLU A 1037 -31.69 -13.50 47.59
N ALA A 1038 -30.73 -14.39 47.28
CA ALA A 1038 -29.55 -14.07 46.49
C ALA A 1038 -29.76 -14.20 44.97
N MET A 1039 -30.95 -14.65 44.53
CA MET A 1039 -31.22 -14.93 43.11
C MET A 1039 -31.97 -13.77 42.44
N GLY A 1040 -31.55 -13.39 41.23
CA GLY A 1040 -32.06 -12.21 40.50
C GLY A 1040 -33.45 -12.35 39.84
N SER A 1041 -33.92 -13.56 39.51
CA SER A 1041 -35.16 -13.76 38.73
C SER A 1041 -36.39 -13.04 39.32
N PRO A 1042 -37.25 -12.39 38.50
CA PRO A 1042 -38.45 -11.68 38.96
C PRO A 1042 -39.60 -12.62 39.34
N PHE A 1043 -39.55 -13.90 38.95
CA PHE A 1043 -40.54 -14.89 39.37
C PHE A 1043 -39.90 -16.20 39.86
N ARG A 1044 -40.65 -16.94 40.67
CA ARG A 1044 -40.32 -18.26 41.23
C ARG A 1044 -41.48 -19.22 41.06
N CYS A 1045 -41.17 -20.47 40.70
CA CYS A 1045 -42.16 -21.53 40.54
C CYS A 1045 -41.81 -22.75 41.39
N LEU A 1046 -42.80 -23.28 42.11
CA LEU A 1046 -42.69 -24.51 42.89
C LEU A 1046 -43.80 -25.49 42.47
N ASP A 1047 -43.42 -26.70 42.03
CA ASP A 1047 -44.36 -27.74 41.61
C ASP A 1047 -44.46 -28.86 42.66
N GLU A 1048 -45.64 -29.04 43.26
CA GLU A 1048 -45.97 -30.14 44.19
C GLU A 1048 -44.95 -30.34 45.32
N PHE A 1049 -44.28 -29.26 45.74
CA PHE A 1049 -43.22 -29.27 46.75
C PHE A 1049 -43.73 -29.78 48.12
N ASP A 1050 -45.00 -29.53 48.41
CA ASP A 1050 -45.64 -29.88 49.67
C ASP A 1050 -45.93 -31.38 49.81
N VAL A 1051 -45.99 -32.13 48.70
CA VAL A 1051 -46.23 -33.59 48.68
C VAL A 1051 -45.13 -34.35 49.43
N PHE A 1052 -43.90 -33.87 49.38
CA PHE A 1052 -42.74 -34.50 50.01
C PHE A 1052 -42.53 -34.08 51.47
N MET A 1053 -43.42 -33.25 52.01
CA MET A 1053 -43.35 -32.74 53.37
C MET A 1053 -44.28 -33.49 54.34
N ASP A 1054 -43.87 -33.65 55.59
CA ASP A 1054 -44.71 -34.21 56.65
C ASP A 1054 -45.91 -33.30 56.98
N ALA A 1055 -47.06 -33.93 57.30
CA ALA A 1055 -48.34 -33.24 57.51
C ALA A 1055 -48.29 -32.14 58.58
N VAL A 1056 -47.53 -32.34 59.66
CA VAL A 1056 -47.37 -31.38 60.77
C VAL A 1056 -46.54 -30.16 60.36
N ASN A 1057 -45.48 -30.34 59.56
CA ASN A 1057 -44.57 -29.25 59.17
C ASN A 1057 -44.96 -28.57 57.85
N ARG A 1058 -45.89 -29.16 57.08
CA ARG A 1058 -46.40 -28.59 55.82
C ARG A 1058 -47.08 -27.24 56.01
N GLY A 1059 -47.91 -27.08 57.04
CA GLY A 1059 -48.61 -25.81 57.33
C GLY A 1059 -47.64 -24.68 57.70
N VAL A 1060 -46.67 -24.98 58.56
CA VAL A 1060 -45.64 -24.03 59.00
C VAL A 1060 -44.77 -23.60 57.82
N SER A 1061 -44.36 -24.54 56.98
CA SER A 1061 -43.50 -24.24 55.83
C SER A 1061 -44.23 -23.45 54.74
N MET A 1062 -45.53 -23.72 54.55
CA MET A 1062 -46.39 -22.88 53.70
C MET A 1062 -46.49 -21.45 54.24
N GLY A 1063 -46.68 -21.30 55.56
CA GLY A 1063 -46.68 -20.00 56.22
C GLY A 1063 -45.36 -19.24 56.06
N LEU A 1064 -44.22 -19.92 56.15
CA LEU A 1064 -42.90 -19.33 55.90
C LEU A 1064 -42.73 -18.87 54.45
N ILE A 1065 -43.14 -19.68 53.47
CA ILE A 1065 -43.07 -19.30 52.05
C ILE A 1065 -43.96 -18.07 51.79
N ILE A 1066 -45.17 -18.01 52.35
CA ILE A 1066 -46.05 -16.84 52.25
C ILE A 1066 -45.41 -15.61 52.90
N LYS A 1067 -44.84 -15.76 54.10
CA LYS A 1067 -44.17 -14.67 54.81
C LYS A 1067 -42.96 -14.16 54.03
N ALA A 1068 -42.14 -15.07 53.50
CA ALA A 1068 -41.01 -14.72 52.64
C ALA A 1068 -41.48 -14.00 51.37
N ALA A 1069 -42.49 -14.54 50.68
CA ALA A 1069 -43.04 -13.95 49.46
C ALA A 1069 -43.62 -12.54 49.68
N ARG A 1070 -44.25 -12.29 50.84
CA ARG A 1070 -44.74 -10.96 51.22
C ARG A 1070 -43.62 -9.96 51.50
N ASN A 1071 -42.49 -10.42 52.03
CA ASN A 1071 -41.32 -9.59 52.30
C ASN A 1071 -40.44 -9.36 51.06
N SER A 1072 -40.58 -10.20 50.03
CA SER A 1072 -39.85 -10.08 48.76
C SER A 1072 -40.50 -9.04 47.84
N VAL A 1073 -39.97 -7.82 47.84
CA VAL A 1073 -40.45 -6.73 46.96
C VAL A 1073 -40.20 -7.07 45.48
N GLY A 1074 -41.21 -6.90 44.64
CA GLY A 1074 -41.07 -7.05 43.18
C GLY A 1074 -40.83 -8.49 42.71
N LYS A 1075 -41.28 -9.49 43.47
CA LYS A 1075 -41.18 -10.92 43.10
C LYS A 1075 -42.54 -11.59 42.97
N GLN A 1076 -42.72 -12.39 41.92
CA GLN A 1076 -43.92 -13.19 41.70
C GLN A 1076 -43.68 -14.66 42.08
N PHE A 1077 -44.61 -15.26 42.82
CA PHE A 1077 -44.55 -16.67 43.20
C PHE A 1077 -45.69 -17.45 42.55
N ILE A 1078 -45.36 -18.57 41.91
CA ILE A 1078 -46.32 -19.52 41.31
C ILE A 1078 -46.14 -20.87 42.02
N LEU A 1079 -47.08 -21.19 42.90
CA LEU A 1079 -47.06 -22.35 43.78
C LEU A 1079 -48.11 -23.35 43.30
N ILE A 1080 -47.70 -24.52 42.84
CA ILE A 1080 -48.61 -25.59 42.42
C ILE A 1080 -48.70 -26.63 43.55
N THR A 1081 -49.92 -26.92 44.00
CA THR A 1081 -50.18 -27.92 45.05
C THR A 1081 -51.42 -28.75 44.71
N PRO A 1082 -51.44 -30.04 45.05
CA PRO A 1082 -52.64 -30.86 44.91
C PRO A 1082 -53.68 -30.62 46.01
N GLN A 1083 -53.33 -29.87 47.07
CA GLN A 1083 -54.22 -29.61 48.20
C GLN A 1083 -54.99 -28.31 48.04
N ASP A 1084 -56.20 -28.29 48.60
CA ASP A 1084 -57.01 -27.09 48.67
C ASP A 1084 -56.47 -26.16 49.77
N VAL A 1085 -55.89 -25.02 49.38
CA VAL A 1085 -55.29 -24.05 50.32
C VAL A 1085 -56.34 -23.24 51.08
N SER A 1086 -57.57 -23.18 50.58
CA SER A 1086 -58.69 -22.46 51.21
C SER A 1086 -59.09 -23.05 52.56
N THR A 1087 -58.99 -24.38 52.73
CA THR A 1087 -59.31 -25.07 54.00
C THR A 1087 -58.26 -24.85 55.10
N LYS A 1088 -57.17 -24.13 54.83
CA LYS A 1088 -56.07 -23.85 55.78
C LYS A 1088 -55.92 -22.36 56.13
N GLY A 1089 -56.95 -21.54 55.88
CA GLY A 1089 -56.95 -20.11 56.26
C GLY A 1089 -56.16 -19.19 55.32
N ILE A 1090 -55.95 -19.61 54.07
CA ILE A 1090 -55.37 -18.77 53.01
C ILE A 1090 -56.52 -18.36 52.10
N ASP A 1091 -57.04 -17.14 52.31
CA ASP A 1091 -58.10 -16.57 51.49
C ASP A 1091 -57.53 -15.80 50.30
N GLU A 1092 -58.33 -15.68 49.23
CA GLU A 1092 -58.02 -14.77 48.13
C GLU A 1092 -57.96 -13.33 48.66
N THR A 1093 -56.80 -12.71 48.47
CA THR A 1093 -56.46 -11.36 48.95
C THR A 1093 -55.82 -10.59 47.81
N ALA A 1094 -55.62 -9.27 47.95
CA ALA A 1094 -55.00 -8.47 46.89
C ALA A 1094 -53.59 -8.97 46.50
N ASP A 1095 -52.89 -9.63 47.41
CA ASP A 1095 -51.56 -10.23 47.25
C ASP A 1095 -51.57 -11.74 46.92
N VAL A 1096 -52.70 -12.44 47.06
CA VAL A 1096 -52.82 -13.89 46.83
C VAL A 1096 -53.95 -14.23 45.87
N ARG A 1097 -53.59 -14.82 44.72
CA ARG A 1097 -54.55 -15.33 43.73
C ARG A 1097 -54.60 -16.86 43.76
N ILE A 1098 -55.80 -17.45 43.85
CA ILE A 1098 -55.98 -18.90 43.80
C ILE A 1098 -56.61 -19.27 42.45
N VAL A 1099 -55.99 -20.19 41.72
CA VAL A 1099 -56.48 -20.72 40.44
C VAL A 1099 -56.77 -22.19 40.60
N ARG A 1100 -58.06 -22.57 40.60
CA ARG A 1100 -58.49 -23.96 40.68
C ARG A 1100 -58.59 -24.59 39.30
N MET A 1101 -57.86 -25.68 39.10
CA MET A 1101 -57.88 -26.49 37.89
C MET A 1101 -59.10 -27.42 37.88
N PRO A 1102 -59.73 -27.66 36.70
CA PRO A 1102 -60.84 -28.58 36.58
C PRO A 1102 -60.42 -30.03 36.90
N ASP A 1103 -61.37 -30.83 37.38
CA ASP A 1103 -61.12 -32.24 37.70
C ASP A 1103 -60.75 -33.04 36.44
N PRO A 1104 -59.86 -34.05 36.58
CA PRO A 1104 -59.38 -34.83 35.44
C PRO A 1104 -60.50 -35.63 34.77
N GLN A 1105 -60.60 -35.57 33.44
CA GLN A 1105 -61.50 -36.43 32.67
C GLN A 1105 -61.00 -37.88 32.72
N ARG A 1106 -61.79 -38.79 33.32
CA ARG A 1106 -61.41 -40.18 33.70
C ARG A 1106 -60.97 -41.14 32.58
N ASN A 1107 -60.81 -40.71 31.32
CA ASN A 1107 -60.53 -41.59 30.18
C ASN A 1107 -59.21 -41.31 29.41
N GLN A 1108 -58.29 -40.47 29.91
CA GLN A 1108 -56.97 -40.33 29.30
C GLN A 1108 -55.97 -41.33 29.90
N THR A 1109 -55.69 -42.39 29.15
CA THR A 1109 -54.68 -43.41 29.43
C THR A 1109 -53.28 -42.80 29.61
N ARG A 1110 -52.55 -43.34 30.59
CA ARG A 1110 -51.16 -43.00 30.91
C ARG A 1110 -50.26 -42.92 29.67
N LEU A 1111 -49.52 -41.82 29.54
CA LEU A 1111 -48.33 -41.72 28.68
C LEU A 1111 -47.35 -42.84 29.11
N GLN A 1112 -47.21 -43.88 28.28
CA GLN A 1112 -46.16 -44.88 28.46
C GLN A 1112 -44.81 -44.26 28.09
N VAL A 1113 -43.98 -44.00 29.11
CA VAL A 1113 -42.55 -43.74 28.93
C VAL A 1113 -41.91 -45.06 28.48
N ARG A 1114 -41.68 -45.22 27.16
CA ARG A 1114 -40.75 -46.24 26.68
C ARG A 1114 -39.33 -45.78 27.04
N ARG A 1115 -38.64 -46.61 27.83
CA ARG A 1115 -37.22 -46.47 28.18
C ARG A 1115 -36.34 -46.40 26.93
#